data_AF-A0A1W6KUB3-F1
#
_entry.id   AF-A0A1W6KUB3-F1
#
_cell.length_a   1.000
_cell.length_b   1.000
_cell.length_c   1.000
_cell.angle_alpha   90.00
_cell.angle_beta   90.00
_cell.angle_gamma   90.00
#
_symmetry.space_group_name_H-M   'P 1'
#
loop_
_entity.id
_entity.type
_entity.pdbx_description
1 polymer ?
#
loop_
_entity_poly.entity_id
_entity_poly.type
_entity_poly.pdbx_seq_one_letter_code
_entity_poly.pdbx_strand_id
1 'polypeptide(L)'
;MPREDISSRHFQRKISDFCEVRIAPIASKRALDNIRPYLISLIIYRKSPPLLNGRIDWKAVGEACGIEDEITLELKTHLRPGLDAILRWLRMPPAAEDVRTTKRKPTSPKTVRRTPAPAASATRKPQRLGSDNTLAQSASASPGPQPKPIQEFPEPLFEAVDDPESFQDALIYQMRRFGDSYWQLYRAIIRLGETFDHKTLLSWIQGERAPRSIASFDILSRIERRYRLAEGYFKAKLPHQARSLNGHDLGDISPVERRRLAWHLPDDFGSLPFSKREEIIDWVRRVIISGSTDYRRYQAAASKKRYAIRFPGITYGGGSLSPRSPALTSSASLTAEEFLEDPDLLSGVVDAPQRLAMEMADLIRFKTSTLTAIGFQRNGVWGEETASQKIEHLGLMFGALAASPAGIVKGRGVPLSQLTFGLLIFPGVWDWYLQWREQRRGFYTKWEEDMLMVAQALTRAEVGWIRQHPELLKNVRPIEGLIAPEEIEFASRDWHGACDAFHRHAANRSKEVQRVMRVHRDPFEPIMVILEADSPLAEYRKITDEILKRMPDEHLYPRPAAEAVRSFLILRLGLHLGLRQKNLRQLRVCPRGHFPTAERRLEDMKCGELRWSDRERGWEVLIPSVAFKNSGSSFFGQKPFRLILPDLLDLYHYLDAYLDRHRGVLLAGTKDPGTLFVKTVKTTSTDAAYDSTTFYEAWRTVIQRYGIYNPYTGRGAIKGLLPHGPHNVRDILATHILKQTGSYEQASYAIQDTPDVVQQHYGRFLPQDKAALAAKILNQVWEAA
;
A
#
# COMPACT_ATOMS: atom_id res chain seq x y z
N MET A 1 28.54 -22.89 39.99
CA MET A 1 27.42 -22.17 39.34
C MET A 1 27.72 -22.04 37.85
N PRO A 2 27.15 -22.90 36.98
CA PRO A 2 27.40 -22.79 35.55
C PRO A 2 26.70 -21.55 34.99
N ARG A 3 27.41 -20.77 34.17
CA ARG A 3 26.91 -19.55 33.52
C ARG A 3 25.66 -19.89 32.70
N GLU A 4 24.50 -19.39 33.13
CA GLU A 4 23.27 -19.49 32.35
C GLU A 4 23.39 -18.66 31.07
N ASP A 5 23.27 -19.34 29.93
CA ASP A 5 23.29 -18.78 28.59
C ASP A 5 22.12 -17.80 28.40
N ILE A 6 22.38 -16.55 27.98
CA ILE A 6 21.36 -15.50 27.75
C ILE A 6 20.29 -15.98 26.77
N SER A 7 20.67 -16.87 25.83
CA SER A 7 19.78 -17.56 24.89
C SER A 7 18.72 -18.43 25.60
N SER A 8 19.09 -19.11 26.69
CA SER A 8 18.19 -19.98 27.47
C SER A 8 17.12 -19.16 28.20
N ARG A 9 17.50 -18.07 28.87
CA ARG A 9 16.56 -17.20 29.59
C ARG A 9 15.52 -16.55 28.66
N HIS A 10 15.95 -16.12 27.46
CA HIS A 10 15.03 -15.57 26.47
C HIS A 10 14.07 -16.63 25.93
N PHE A 11 14.54 -17.87 25.70
CA PHE A 11 13.67 -18.97 25.25
C PHE A 11 12.68 -19.42 26.33
N GLN A 12 13.09 -19.41 27.61
CA GLN A 12 12.18 -19.65 28.74
C GLN A 12 11.03 -18.63 28.80
N ARG A 13 11.31 -17.34 28.58
CA ARG A 13 10.26 -16.29 28.49
C ARG A 13 9.27 -16.59 27.35
N LYS A 14 9.76 -16.94 26.16
CA LYS A 14 8.90 -17.30 25.02
C LYS A 14 8.00 -18.50 25.31
N ILE A 15 8.51 -19.51 26.01
CA ILE A 15 7.71 -20.68 26.39
C ILE A 15 6.68 -20.34 27.48
N SER A 16 7.01 -19.41 28.39
CA SER A 16 6.04 -18.87 29.35
C SER A 16 4.91 -18.10 28.64
N ASP A 17 5.24 -17.20 27.71
CA ASP A 17 4.27 -16.43 26.93
C ASP A 17 3.38 -17.36 26.07
N PHE A 18 3.98 -18.40 25.49
CA PHE A 18 3.24 -19.45 24.79
C PHE A 18 2.21 -20.12 25.71
N CYS A 19 2.58 -20.47 26.95
CA CYS A 19 1.64 -21.07 27.90
C CYS A 19 0.47 -20.13 28.22
N GLU A 20 0.73 -18.83 28.42
CA GLU A 20 -0.31 -17.83 28.68
C GLU A 20 -1.28 -17.67 27.50
N VAL A 21 -0.78 -17.66 26.26
CA VAL A 21 -1.63 -17.40 25.09
C VAL A 21 -2.35 -18.64 24.59
N ARG A 22 -1.70 -19.82 24.64
CA ARG A 22 -2.18 -21.03 23.96
C ARG A 22 -2.73 -22.10 24.89
N ILE A 23 -2.27 -22.14 26.14
CA ILE A 23 -2.63 -23.19 27.10
C ILE A 23 -3.61 -22.65 28.15
N ALA A 24 -3.40 -21.44 28.67
CA ALA A 24 -4.28 -20.84 29.68
C ALA A 24 -5.77 -20.75 29.29
N PRO A 25 -6.15 -20.50 28.02
CA PRO A 25 -7.57 -20.44 27.64
C PRO A 25 -8.31 -21.80 27.63
N ILE A 26 -7.57 -22.91 27.65
CA ILE A 26 -8.11 -24.27 27.42
C ILE A 26 -7.75 -25.28 28.52
N ALA A 27 -6.86 -24.91 29.44
CA ALA A 27 -6.41 -25.76 30.55
C ALA A 27 -6.91 -25.19 31.88
N SER A 28 -7.11 -26.07 32.88
CA SER A 28 -7.38 -25.63 34.24
C SER A 28 -6.17 -24.84 34.80
N LYS A 29 -6.40 -23.97 35.79
CA LYS A 29 -5.30 -23.24 36.45
C LYS A 29 -4.25 -24.20 37.01
N ARG A 30 -4.69 -25.34 37.58
CA ARG A 30 -3.82 -26.41 38.08
C ARG A 30 -2.96 -27.03 36.98
N ALA A 31 -3.55 -27.35 35.82
CA ALA A 31 -2.80 -27.91 34.69
C ALA A 31 -1.80 -26.90 34.11
N LEU A 32 -2.16 -25.62 34.00
CA LEU A 32 -1.25 -24.57 33.54
C LEU A 32 -0.05 -24.39 34.49
N ASP A 33 -0.32 -24.41 35.80
CA ASP A 33 0.70 -24.28 36.85
C ASP A 33 1.66 -25.48 36.88
N ASN A 34 1.28 -26.63 36.32
CA ASN A 34 2.16 -27.79 36.18
C ASN A 34 2.87 -27.89 34.82
N ILE A 35 2.17 -27.59 33.72
CA ILE A 35 2.72 -27.66 32.35
C ILE A 35 3.85 -26.64 32.15
N ARG A 36 3.67 -25.41 32.65
CA ARG A 36 4.62 -24.33 32.43
C ARG A 36 5.99 -24.62 33.09
N PRO A 37 6.08 -24.99 34.38
CA PRO A 37 7.35 -25.41 34.98
C PRO A 37 7.96 -26.62 34.29
N TYR A 38 7.15 -27.58 33.84
CA TYR A 38 7.64 -28.75 33.12
C TYR A 38 8.35 -28.37 31.82
N LEU A 39 7.73 -27.56 30.96
CA LEU A 39 8.35 -27.11 29.71
C LEU A 39 9.62 -26.28 29.97
N ILE A 40 9.61 -25.43 31.00
CA ILE A 40 10.79 -24.65 31.40
C ILE A 40 11.92 -25.58 31.87
N SER A 41 11.59 -26.65 32.60
CA SER A 41 12.59 -27.63 33.07
C SER A 41 13.30 -28.34 31.91
N LEU A 42 12.60 -28.65 30.82
CA LEU A 42 13.20 -29.24 29.62
C LEU A 42 14.25 -28.31 28.99
N ILE A 43 14.06 -26.99 29.10
CA ILE A 43 15.00 -25.98 28.61
C ILE A 43 16.19 -25.85 29.56
N ILE A 44 15.93 -25.73 30.87
CA ILE A 44 16.96 -25.58 31.91
C ILE A 44 17.92 -26.78 31.90
N TYR A 45 17.37 -27.99 31.86
CA TYR A 45 18.13 -29.23 31.89
C TYR A 45 18.52 -29.75 30.51
N ARG A 46 18.17 -29.02 29.43
CA ARG A 46 18.37 -29.41 28.02
C ARG A 46 17.93 -30.85 27.71
N LYS A 47 16.79 -31.26 28.25
CA LYS A 47 16.21 -32.60 28.07
C LYS A 47 15.19 -32.58 26.94
N SER A 48 15.16 -33.64 26.13
CA SER A 48 14.07 -33.84 25.18
C SER A 48 12.79 -34.23 25.94
N PRO A 49 11.61 -33.81 25.46
CA PRO A 49 10.37 -34.43 25.94
C PRO A 49 10.37 -35.94 25.64
N PRO A 50 9.61 -36.75 26.39
CA PRO A 50 9.57 -38.19 26.18
C PRO A 50 9.00 -38.52 24.80
N LEU A 51 9.74 -39.35 24.05
CA LEU A 51 9.40 -39.77 22.69
C LEU A 51 9.24 -41.29 22.64
N LEU A 52 8.14 -41.77 22.05
CA LEU A 52 7.91 -43.18 21.74
C LEU A 52 7.86 -43.35 20.22
N ASN A 53 8.82 -44.10 19.65
CA ASN A 53 8.95 -44.31 18.20
C ASN A 53 8.94 -43.00 17.36
N GLY A 54 9.62 -41.96 17.84
CA GLY A 54 9.71 -40.66 17.16
C GLY A 54 8.45 -39.78 17.26
N ARG A 55 7.48 -40.16 18.10
CA ARG A 55 6.27 -39.39 18.43
C ARG A 55 6.31 -38.94 19.89
N ILE A 56 5.61 -37.87 20.21
CA ILE A 56 5.47 -37.40 21.59
C ILE A 56 4.71 -38.47 22.39
N ASP A 57 5.35 -38.99 23.44
CA ASP A 57 4.67 -39.88 24.38
C ASP A 57 3.78 -39.05 25.30
N TRP A 58 2.55 -38.81 24.86
CA TRP A 58 1.58 -38.02 25.63
C TRP A 58 1.26 -38.63 27.00
N LYS A 59 1.40 -39.95 27.18
CA LYS A 59 1.16 -40.59 28.47
C LYS A 59 2.27 -40.20 29.45
N ALA A 60 3.52 -40.32 29.02
CA ALA A 60 4.68 -39.91 29.81
C ALA A 60 4.73 -38.38 30.05
N VAL A 61 4.27 -37.56 29.09
CA VAL A 61 4.11 -36.11 29.30
C VAL A 61 3.03 -35.81 30.35
N GLY A 62 1.90 -36.52 30.31
CA GLY A 62 0.83 -36.38 31.30
C GLY A 62 1.28 -36.73 32.71
N GLU A 63 1.99 -37.86 32.86
CA GLU A 63 2.59 -38.31 34.12
C GLU A 63 3.64 -37.32 34.65
N ALA A 64 4.54 -36.83 33.77
CA ALA A 64 5.57 -35.87 34.16
C ALA A 64 5.02 -34.49 34.56
N CYS A 65 3.83 -34.14 34.07
CA CYS A 65 3.12 -32.91 34.42
C CYS A 65 2.07 -33.13 35.54
N GLY A 66 1.81 -34.37 35.98
CA GLY A 66 0.74 -34.68 36.95
C GLY A 66 -0.65 -34.22 36.49
N ILE A 67 -0.96 -34.43 35.20
CA ILE A 67 -2.22 -34.05 34.54
C ILE A 67 -2.84 -35.23 33.78
N GLU A 68 -2.62 -36.46 34.23
CA GLU A 68 -3.04 -37.68 33.52
C GLU A 68 -4.54 -37.65 33.16
N ASP A 69 -5.36 -37.16 34.09
CA ASP A 69 -6.82 -37.07 33.95
C ASP A 69 -7.30 -35.83 33.17
N GLU A 70 -6.41 -34.86 32.91
CA GLU A 70 -6.72 -33.58 32.23
C GLU A 70 -6.15 -33.50 30.80
N ILE A 71 -5.45 -34.55 30.32
CA ILE A 71 -4.78 -34.53 29.01
C ILE A 71 -5.73 -34.80 27.82
N THR A 72 -6.56 -33.81 27.50
CA THR A 72 -7.51 -33.86 26.37
C THR A 72 -6.84 -33.80 25.00
N LEU A 73 -7.54 -34.21 23.94
CA LEU A 73 -7.06 -34.11 22.55
C LEU A 73 -6.80 -32.64 22.13
N GLU A 74 -7.63 -31.73 22.62
CA GLU A 74 -7.49 -30.29 22.40
C GLU A 74 -6.22 -29.76 23.07
N LEU A 75 -5.97 -30.15 24.33
CA LEU A 75 -4.75 -29.78 25.04
C LEU A 75 -3.49 -30.33 24.35
N LYS A 76 -3.50 -31.59 23.87
CA LYS A 76 -2.38 -32.18 23.10
C LYS A 76 -2.09 -31.39 21.84
N THR A 77 -3.13 -30.99 21.11
CA THR A 77 -3.02 -30.21 19.86
C THR A 77 -2.38 -28.85 20.12
N HIS A 78 -2.75 -28.20 21.23
CA HIS A 78 -2.23 -26.89 21.61
C HIS A 78 -0.86 -26.93 22.29
N LEU A 79 -0.51 -28.03 22.97
CA LEU A 79 0.78 -28.22 23.65
C LEU A 79 1.91 -28.62 22.68
N ARG A 80 1.56 -29.35 21.62
CA ARG A 80 2.50 -29.87 20.61
C ARG A 80 3.44 -28.80 20.01
N PRO A 81 2.97 -27.61 19.57
CA PRO A 81 3.85 -26.58 19.03
C PRO A 81 4.95 -26.12 20.01
N GLY A 82 4.65 -26.13 21.31
CA GLY A 82 5.62 -25.80 22.37
C GLY A 82 6.71 -26.88 22.49
N LEU A 83 6.32 -28.16 22.49
CA LEU A 83 7.24 -29.29 22.53
C LEU A 83 8.11 -29.38 21.26
N ASP A 84 7.53 -29.15 20.08
CA ASP A 84 8.27 -29.10 18.81
C ASP A 84 9.21 -27.88 18.73
N ALA A 85 8.88 -26.77 19.38
CA ALA A 85 9.80 -25.64 19.52
C ALA A 85 11.00 -25.98 20.40
N ILE A 86 10.79 -26.72 21.50
CA ILE A 86 11.88 -27.21 22.37
C ILE A 86 12.76 -28.21 21.61
N LEU A 87 12.19 -29.15 20.86
CA LEU A 87 12.96 -30.08 20.02
C LEU A 87 13.82 -29.34 18.99
N ARG A 88 13.26 -28.34 18.29
CA ARG A 88 14.02 -27.50 17.34
C ARG A 88 15.12 -26.70 18.02
N TRP A 89 14.87 -26.16 19.22
CA TRP A 89 15.87 -25.44 20.00
C TRP A 89 17.03 -26.35 20.45
N LEU A 90 16.73 -27.63 20.76
CA LEU A 90 17.71 -28.68 21.02
C LEU A 90 18.40 -29.22 19.74
N ARG A 91 18.05 -28.71 18.56
CA ARG A 91 18.51 -29.18 17.23
C ARG A 91 18.11 -30.64 16.93
N MET A 92 16.99 -31.10 17.48
CA MET A 92 16.39 -32.41 17.21
C MET A 92 15.28 -32.30 16.15
N PRO A 93 15.04 -33.36 15.34
CA PRO A 93 13.91 -33.39 14.42
C PRO A 93 12.56 -33.23 15.17
N PRO A 94 11.57 -32.53 14.58
CA PRO A 94 10.23 -32.42 15.17
C PRO A 94 9.53 -33.79 15.23
N ALA A 95 8.62 -33.98 16.18
CA ALA A 95 7.94 -35.25 16.36
C ALA A 95 6.94 -35.55 15.22
N ALA A 96 6.81 -36.81 14.80
CA ALA A 96 5.93 -37.23 13.70
C ALA A 96 4.43 -37.02 14.01
N GLU A 97 3.62 -36.71 12.99
CA GLU A 97 2.16 -36.44 13.13
C GLU A 97 1.34 -37.67 13.56
N ASP A 98 0.34 -37.43 14.42
CA ASP A 98 -0.70 -38.41 14.75
C ASP A 98 -1.97 -38.05 13.97
N VAL A 99 -2.20 -38.72 12.84
CA VAL A 99 -3.48 -38.65 12.12
C VAL A 99 -4.16 -40.01 12.23
N ARG A 100 -5.16 -40.12 13.11
CA ARG A 100 -6.19 -41.17 13.04
C ARG A 100 -7.47 -40.58 12.45
N THR A 101 -7.91 -41.22 11.36
CA THR A 101 -9.27 -41.35 10.80
C THR A 101 -9.55 -40.75 9.41
N THR A 102 -9.61 -41.69 8.45
CA THR A 102 -10.68 -41.88 7.46
C THR A 102 -11.15 -40.68 6.63
N LYS A 103 -10.64 -40.57 5.40
CA LYS A 103 -11.46 -40.15 4.25
C LYS A 103 -11.20 -41.06 3.06
N ARG A 104 -12.28 -41.75 2.66
CA ARG A 104 -12.44 -42.57 1.46
C ARG A 104 -11.95 -41.81 0.21
N LYS A 105 -11.18 -42.49 -0.64
CA LYS A 105 -10.91 -42.06 -2.01
C LYS A 105 -12.23 -42.02 -2.81
N PRO A 106 -12.52 -40.95 -3.57
CA PRO A 106 -13.57 -41.02 -4.57
C PRO A 106 -13.04 -41.80 -5.79
N THR A 107 -13.74 -42.88 -6.07
CA THR A 107 -13.67 -43.69 -7.30
C THR A 107 -14.08 -42.84 -8.51
N SER A 108 -13.23 -42.81 -9.53
CA SER A 108 -13.57 -42.31 -10.87
C SER A 108 -14.39 -43.35 -11.63
N PRO A 109 -15.42 -42.95 -12.41
CA PRO A 109 -16.24 -43.88 -13.17
C PRO A 109 -15.59 -44.24 -14.51
N LYS A 110 -15.66 -45.53 -14.86
CA LYS A 110 -15.36 -46.09 -16.19
C LYS A 110 -16.64 -46.23 -17.00
N THR A 111 -16.59 -45.88 -18.28
CA THR A 111 -17.26 -46.51 -19.46
C THR A 111 -16.93 -45.62 -20.68
N VAL A 112 -16.67 -46.02 -21.94
CA VAL A 112 -16.58 -47.29 -22.68
C VAL A 112 -15.88 -46.97 -24.03
N ARG A 113 -15.22 -47.97 -24.63
CA ARG A 113 -14.55 -48.01 -25.96
C ARG A 113 -15.44 -47.64 -27.15
N ARG A 114 -14.84 -47.13 -28.24
CA ARG A 114 -14.72 -47.82 -29.57
C ARG A 114 -13.79 -47.07 -30.57
N THR A 115 -12.90 -47.87 -31.18
CA THR A 115 -12.18 -47.91 -32.49
C THR A 115 -12.28 -46.76 -33.53
N PRO A 116 -11.35 -46.60 -34.53
CA PRO A 116 -10.80 -47.68 -35.40
C PRO A 116 -9.30 -47.60 -35.84
N ALA A 117 -8.84 -48.66 -36.52
CA ALA A 117 -7.61 -48.80 -37.35
C ALA A 117 -7.95 -48.58 -38.86
N PRO A 118 -7.11 -48.83 -39.92
CA PRO A 118 -5.70 -49.31 -40.00
C PRO A 118 -4.81 -48.68 -41.13
N ALA A 119 -3.51 -49.07 -41.21
CA ALA A 119 -2.64 -49.35 -42.41
C ALA A 119 -1.12 -49.24 -42.01
N ALA A 120 -0.34 -50.34 -41.97
CA ALA A 120 0.55 -50.92 -43.01
C ALA A 120 1.74 -50.00 -43.43
N SER A 121 3.02 -50.38 -43.60
CA SER A 121 3.83 -51.61 -43.45
C SER A 121 5.28 -51.30 -43.92
N ALA A 122 6.32 -51.93 -43.35
CA ALA A 122 7.59 -52.38 -44.01
C ALA A 122 8.65 -52.74 -42.93
N THR A 123 8.85 -54.02 -42.59
CA THR A 123 9.98 -54.92 -42.99
C THR A 123 11.37 -54.46 -42.53
N ARG A 124 12.29 -55.25 -41.97
CA ARG A 124 12.48 -56.70 -41.82
C ARG A 124 13.66 -56.87 -40.83
N LYS A 125 13.65 -57.85 -39.93
CA LYS A 125 14.85 -58.41 -39.28
C LYS A 125 15.16 -59.78 -39.89
N PRO A 126 16.43 -60.22 -39.91
CA PRO A 126 16.74 -61.65 -39.89
C PRO A 126 17.28 -62.09 -38.52
N GLN A 127 16.75 -63.22 -38.04
CA GLN A 127 17.31 -64.06 -36.98
C GLN A 127 18.44 -64.95 -37.51
N ARG A 128 19.40 -65.32 -36.65
CA ARG A 128 20.10 -66.61 -36.73
C ARG A 128 20.29 -67.21 -35.33
N LEU A 129 20.12 -68.52 -35.26
CA LEU A 129 20.20 -69.43 -34.12
C LEU A 129 21.28 -70.49 -34.45
N GLY A 130 22.07 -70.88 -33.44
CA GLY A 130 22.97 -72.05 -33.41
C GLY A 130 24.30 -71.88 -34.15
N SER A 131 25.46 -72.36 -33.69
CA SER A 131 25.79 -73.29 -32.60
C SER A 131 27.31 -73.29 -32.38
N ASP A 132 27.71 -73.73 -31.18
CA ASP A 132 28.98 -74.36 -30.82
C ASP A 132 30.32 -73.60 -30.79
N ASN A 133 30.80 -73.55 -29.55
CA ASN A 133 32.16 -73.80 -29.08
C ASN A 133 33.25 -72.75 -29.20
N THR A 134 33.97 -72.71 -28.07
CA THR A 134 35.31 -72.19 -27.79
C THR A 134 35.41 -70.72 -27.38
N LEU A 135 35.77 -70.55 -26.10
CA LEU A 135 36.15 -69.32 -25.42
C LEU A 135 37.21 -68.54 -26.22
N ALA A 136 36.85 -67.33 -26.66
CA ALA A 136 37.81 -66.28 -26.98
C ALA A 136 37.18 -64.92 -26.66
N GLN A 137 37.94 -64.09 -25.95
CA GLN A 137 37.59 -62.79 -25.40
C GLN A 137 36.91 -61.87 -26.43
N SER A 138 35.74 -61.29 -26.10
CA SER A 138 35.14 -60.20 -26.87
C SER A 138 35.12 -58.92 -26.06
N ALA A 139 35.81 -57.92 -26.60
CA ALA A 139 36.07 -56.60 -26.06
C ALA A 139 34.80 -55.85 -25.60
N SER A 140 34.93 -55.23 -24.43
CA SER A 140 34.02 -54.24 -23.88
C SER A 140 33.78 -53.10 -24.86
N ALA A 141 32.51 -52.72 -25.02
CA ALA A 141 32.10 -51.46 -25.63
C ALA A 141 32.87 -50.29 -24.97
N SER A 142 33.50 -49.46 -25.79
CA SER A 142 34.25 -48.29 -25.33
C SER A 142 33.35 -47.38 -24.49
N PRO A 143 33.73 -47.04 -23.25
CA PRO A 143 33.06 -46.00 -22.48
C PRO A 143 33.13 -44.68 -23.26
N GLY A 144 32.05 -43.90 -23.25
CA GLY A 144 32.11 -42.51 -23.70
C GLY A 144 33.26 -41.77 -23.00
N PRO A 145 33.85 -40.74 -23.64
CA PRO A 145 35.03 -40.07 -23.13
C PRO A 145 34.86 -39.68 -21.67
N GLN A 146 35.84 -40.05 -20.83
CA GLN A 146 35.81 -39.72 -19.41
C GLN A 146 35.61 -38.20 -19.25
N PRO A 147 34.72 -37.76 -18.34
CA PRO A 147 34.49 -36.34 -18.15
C PRO A 147 35.81 -35.66 -17.77
N LYS A 148 36.15 -34.58 -18.48
CA LYS A 148 37.37 -33.80 -18.23
C LYS A 148 37.49 -33.49 -16.72
N PRO A 149 38.69 -33.60 -16.14
CA PRO A 149 38.91 -33.25 -14.74
C PRO A 149 38.48 -31.80 -14.49
N ILE A 150 37.72 -31.59 -13.41
CA ILE A 150 37.23 -30.27 -13.02
C ILE A 150 38.40 -29.51 -12.42
N GLN A 151 39.00 -28.61 -13.19
CA GLN A 151 39.99 -27.65 -12.68
C GLN A 151 39.26 -26.55 -11.90
N GLU A 152 39.71 -26.19 -10.69
CA GLU A 152 39.01 -25.19 -9.86
C GLU A 152 39.07 -23.77 -10.46
N PHE A 153 40.21 -23.39 -11.02
CA PHE A 153 40.45 -22.11 -11.72
C PHE A 153 40.99 -22.40 -13.13
N PRO A 154 40.12 -22.46 -14.16
CA PRO A 154 40.57 -22.66 -15.53
C PRO A 154 41.36 -21.44 -16.04
N GLU A 155 42.37 -21.69 -16.88
CA GLU A 155 43.07 -20.61 -17.60
C GLU A 155 42.23 -20.11 -18.78
N PRO A 156 42.24 -18.80 -19.07
CA PRO A 156 41.49 -18.24 -20.20
C PRO A 156 42.11 -18.68 -21.53
N LEU A 157 41.25 -19.07 -22.48
CA LEU A 157 41.63 -19.42 -23.85
C LEU A 157 42.03 -18.20 -24.70
N PHE A 158 41.55 -17.02 -24.31
CA PHE A 158 41.86 -15.74 -24.96
C PHE A 158 41.72 -14.58 -23.95
N GLU A 159 42.40 -13.46 -24.26
CA GLU A 159 42.32 -12.23 -23.46
C GLU A 159 40.95 -11.56 -23.58
N ALA A 160 40.48 -10.94 -22.50
CA ALA A 160 39.18 -10.28 -22.51
C ALA A 160 39.23 -9.00 -23.37
N VAL A 161 38.59 -9.02 -24.53
CA VAL A 161 38.50 -7.86 -25.45
C VAL A 161 37.18 -7.11 -25.31
N ASP A 162 36.10 -7.85 -25.01
CA ASP A 162 34.75 -7.31 -24.85
C ASP A 162 34.23 -7.46 -23.40
N ASP A 163 33.38 -6.53 -22.96
CA ASP A 163 32.57 -6.65 -21.73
C ASP A 163 31.08 -6.48 -22.08
N PRO A 164 30.35 -7.58 -22.36
CA PRO A 164 28.93 -7.49 -22.74
C PRO A 164 28.08 -6.83 -21.65
N GLU A 165 27.10 -6.01 -22.04
CA GLU A 165 26.23 -5.30 -21.08
C GLU A 165 25.22 -6.23 -20.40
N SER A 166 24.69 -7.22 -21.12
CA SER A 166 23.67 -8.12 -20.62
C SER A 166 24.25 -9.28 -19.80
N PHE A 167 23.54 -9.73 -18.76
CA PHE A 167 23.94 -10.90 -17.98
C PHE A 167 24.09 -12.16 -18.83
N GLN A 168 23.18 -12.37 -19.79
CA GLN A 168 23.19 -13.53 -20.66
C GLN A 168 24.47 -13.57 -21.51
N ASP A 169 24.75 -12.47 -22.21
CA ASP A 169 25.90 -12.39 -23.11
C ASP A 169 27.21 -12.46 -22.32
N ALA A 170 27.26 -11.81 -21.14
CA ALA A 170 28.42 -11.90 -20.26
C ALA A 170 28.66 -13.34 -19.77
N LEU A 171 27.62 -14.08 -19.40
CA LEU A 171 27.74 -15.47 -18.97
C LEU A 171 28.26 -16.36 -20.11
N ILE A 172 27.68 -16.23 -21.31
CA ILE A 172 28.10 -16.97 -22.50
C ILE A 172 29.54 -16.64 -22.86
N TYR A 173 29.90 -15.36 -22.86
CA TYR A 173 31.23 -14.88 -23.18
C TYR A 173 32.28 -15.45 -22.22
N GLN A 174 32.03 -15.38 -20.91
CA GLN A 174 32.98 -15.93 -19.91
C GLN A 174 33.07 -17.46 -20.01
N MET A 175 31.96 -18.17 -20.21
CA MET A 175 31.99 -19.61 -20.46
C MET A 175 32.84 -19.96 -21.69
N ARG A 176 32.71 -19.21 -22.79
CA ARG A 176 33.53 -19.37 -23.99
C ARG A 176 34.99 -19.06 -23.72
N ARG A 177 35.28 -17.99 -22.98
CA ARG A 177 36.63 -17.57 -22.60
C ARG A 177 37.38 -18.66 -21.83
N PHE A 178 36.70 -19.37 -20.94
CA PHE A 178 37.31 -20.43 -20.13
C PHE A 178 37.07 -21.84 -20.66
N GLY A 179 36.46 -21.99 -21.86
CA GLY A 179 36.24 -23.28 -22.51
C GLY A 179 35.27 -24.21 -21.77
N ASP A 180 34.41 -23.67 -20.89
CA ASP A 180 33.43 -24.43 -20.13
C ASP A 180 32.15 -24.61 -20.94
N SER A 181 31.70 -25.86 -21.10
CA SER A 181 30.31 -26.15 -21.45
C SER A 181 29.38 -25.93 -20.25
N TYR A 182 28.08 -25.74 -20.48
CA TYR A 182 27.11 -25.55 -19.38
C TYR A 182 27.14 -26.70 -18.37
N TRP A 183 27.36 -27.93 -18.84
CA TRP A 183 27.41 -29.11 -17.98
C TRP A 183 28.71 -29.18 -17.16
N GLN A 184 29.84 -28.78 -17.74
CA GLN A 184 31.10 -28.67 -17.02
C GLN A 184 31.03 -27.58 -15.95
N LEU A 185 30.50 -26.41 -16.30
CA LEU A 185 30.29 -25.32 -15.35
C LEU A 185 29.37 -25.75 -14.20
N TYR A 186 28.24 -26.39 -14.51
CA TYR A 186 27.31 -26.92 -13.50
C TYR A 186 27.99 -27.89 -12.53
N ARG A 187 28.75 -28.86 -13.05
CA ARG A 187 29.48 -29.82 -12.21
C ARG A 187 30.56 -29.18 -11.36
N ALA A 188 31.17 -28.10 -11.85
CA ALA A 188 32.24 -27.40 -11.14
C ALA A 188 31.76 -26.55 -9.96
N ILE A 189 30.52 -26.04 -10.01
CA ILE A 189 30.00 -25.08 -9.03
C ILE A 189 29.06 -25.68 -7.98
N ILE A 190 28.51 -26.87 -8.22
CA ILE A 190 27.56 -27.52 -7.31
C ILE A 190 28.28 -28.34 -6.23
N ARG A 191 27.83 -28.23 -4.98
CA ARG A 191 28.37 -29.00 -3.85
C ARG A 191 27.49 -30.21 -3.52
N LEU A 192 28.07 -31.20 -2.83
CA LEU A 192 27.35 -32.37 -2.33
C LEU A 192 26.17 -31.95 -1.42
N GLY A 193 24.96 -32.41 -1.75
CA GLY A 193 23.75 -32.14 -0.99
C GLY A 193 22.95 -30.90 -1.43
N GLU A 194 23.40 -30.18 -2.46
CA GLU A 194 22.66 -29.03 -3.00
C GLU A 194 21.61 -29.44 -4.04
N THR A 195 20.51 -28.68 -4.11
CA THR A 195 19.34 -28.97 -4.97
C THR A 195 19.26 -28.07 -6.21
N PHE A 196 20.34 -27.38 -6.57
CA PHE A 196 20.37 -26.51 -7.76
C PHE A 196 20.23 -27.35 -9.04
N ASP A 197 19.21 -27.09 -9.85
CA ASP A 197 18.94 -27.84 -11.08
C ASP A 197 19.74 -27.28 -12.27
N HIS A 198 20.50 -28.12 -12.97
CA HIS A 198 21.22 -27.80 -14.21
C HIS A 198 20.36 -27.09 -15.27
N LYS A 199 19.05 -27.38 -15.35
CA LYS A 199 18.13 -26.68 -16.26
C LYS A 199 18.01 -25.18 -15.96
N THR A 200 18.24 -24.79 -14.70
CA THR A 200 18.25 -23.37 -14.29
C THR A 200 19.41 -22.64 -14.94
N LEU A 201 20.62 -23.22 -14.91
CA LEU A 201 21.80 -22.65 -15.58
C LEU A 201 21.59 -22.58 -17.10
N LEU A 202 21.00 -23.62 -17.70
CA LEU A 202 20.65 -23.60 -19.12
C LEU A 202 19.68 -22.48 -19.48
N SER A 203 18.64 -22.26 -18.65
CA SER A 203 17.68 -21.16 -18.86
C SER A 203 18.31 -19.77 -18.71
N TRP A 204 19.41 -19.64 -17.96
CA TRP A 204 20.18 -18.39 -17.87
C TRP A 204 20.97 -18.12 -19.14
N ILE A 205 21.59 -19.16 -19.70
CA ILE A 205 22.32 -19.10 -20.97
C ILE A 205 21.37 -18.82 -22.15
N GLN A 206 20.16 -19.38 -22.11
CA GLN A 206 19.13 -19.14 -23.12
C GLN A 206 18.43 -17.78 -22.97
N GLY A 207 18.67 -17.05 -21.88
CA GLY A 207 18.04 -15.76 -21.62
C GLY A 207 16.58 -15.86 -21.16
N GLU A 208 16.04 -17.06 -20.91
CA GLU A 208 14.65 -17.24 -20.49
C GLU A 208 14.41 -16.81 -19.03
N ARG A 209 15.46 -16.87 -18.20
CA ARG A 209 15.40 -16.53 -16.77
C ARG A 209 16.69 -15.84 -16.33
N ALA A 210 16.58 -15.09 -15.22
CA ALA A 210 17.73 -14.53 -14.53
C ALA A 210 17.76 -14.95 -13.04
N PRO A 211 18.96 -15.05 -12.43
CA PRO A 211 19.15 -15.25 -10.98
C PRO A 211 18.33 -14.28 -10.13
N ARG A 212 17.62 -14.79 -9.10
CA ARG A 212 16.71 -13.98 -8.25
C ARG A 212 16.59 -14.40 -6.78
N SER A 213 17.23 -15.49 -6.37
CA SER A 213 17.23 -15.98 -4.99
C SER A 213 18.63 -15.89 -4.40
N ILE A 214 18.71 -15.91 -3.06
CA ILE A 214 20.00 -16.00 -2.35
C ILE A 214 20.80 -17.21 -2.85
N ALA A 215 20.13 -18.35 -3.03
CA ALA A 215 20.76 -19.56 -3.56
C ALA A 215 21.32 -19.35 -4.98
N SER A 216 20.57 -18.70 -5.88
CA SER A 216 21.06 -18.41 -7.24
C SER A 216 22.23 -17.44 -7.25
N PHE A 217 22.28 -16.48 -6.31
CA PHE A 217 23.37 -15.52 -6.21
C PHE A 217 24.64 -16.17 -5.63
N ASP A 218 24.51 -17.09 -4.68
CA ASP A 218 25.65 -17.89 -4.22
C ASP A 218 26.25 -18.72 -5.37
N ILE A 219 25.42 -19.24 -6.28
CA ILE A 219 25.89 -19.87 -7.52
C ILE A 219 26.65 -18.86 -8.40
N LEU A 220 26.15 -17.63 -8.58
CA LEU A 220 26.88 -16.59 -9.32
C LEU A 220 28.24 -16.29 -8.71
N SER A 221 28.31 -16.08 -7.39
CA SER A 221 29.57 -15.80 -6.69
C SER A 221 30.61 -16.93 -6.87
N ARG A 222 30.15 -18.18 -6.98
CA ARG A 222 31.03 -19.32 -7.30
C ARG A 222 31.53 -19.28 -8.74
N ILE A 223 30.68 -18.89 -9.70
CA ILE A 223 31.08 -18.71 -11.11
C ILE A 223 32.09 -17.55 -11.21
N GLU A 224 31.84 -16.43 -10.55
CA GLU A 224 32.75 -15.27 -10.51
C GLU A 224 34.12 -15.66 -9.93
N ARG A 225 34.13 -16.37 -8.80
CA ARG A 225 35.35 -16.90 -8.18
C ARG A 225 36.11 -17.83 -9.14
N ARG A 226 35.41 -18.77 -9.77
CA ARG A 226 36.00 -19.73 -10.73
C ARG A 226 36.72 -19.00 -11.86
N TYR A 227 36.09 -17.97 -12.41
CA TYR A 227 36.61 -17.18 -13.53
C TYR A 227 37.49 -15.99 -13.11
N ARG A 228 37.78 -15.86 -11.81
CA ARG A 228 38.56 -14.74 -11.23
C ARG A 228 38.02 -13.36 -11.65
N LEU A 229 36.70 -13.23 -11.71
CA LEU A 229 36.01 -11.98 -12.01
C LEU A 229 35.87 -11.14 -10.73
N ALA A 230 35.65 -9.83 -10.91
CA ALA A 230 35.31 -8.96 -9.78
C ALA A 230 34.02 -9.43 -9.10
N GLU A 231 33.97 -9.34 -7.77
CA GLU A 231 32.78 -9.71 -7.00
C GLU A 231 31.57 -8.87 -7.45
N GLY A 232 30.49 -9.54 -7.80
CA GLY A 232 29.28 -8.88 -8.29
C GLY A 232 29.31 -8.50 -9.78
N TYR A 233 30.29 -8.95 -10.56
CA TYR A 233 30.36 -8.75 -12.00
C TYR A 233 29.07 -9.15 -12.73
N PHE A 234 28.55 -10.35 -12.49
CA PHE A 234 27.30 -10.80 -13.13
C PHE A 234 26.10 -10.08 -12.55
N LYS A 235 26.13 -9.78 -11.24
CA LYS A 235 25.05 -9.06 -10.56
C LYS A 235 24.83 -7.67 -11.17
N ALA A 236 25.89 -6.95 -11.50
CA ALA A 236 25.81 -5.62 -12.11
C ALA A 236 25.10 -5.63 -13.48
N LYS A 237 25.05 -6.80 -14.14
CA LYS A 237 24.47 -6.99 -15.47
C LYS A 237 23.07 -7.63 -15.43
N LEU A 238 22.52 -7.89 -14.24
CA LEU A 238 21.21 -8.51 -14.09
C LEU A 238 20.07 -7.55 -14.45
N PRO A 239 19.02 -8.03 -15.13
CA PRO A 239 17.87 -7.23 -15.57
C PRO A 239 16.92 -6.80 -14.42
N HIS A 240 17.19 -7.20 -13.18
CA HIS A 240 16.34 -6.93 -12.03
C HIS A 240 17.14 -6.54 -10.78
N GLN A 241 17.51 -5.27 -10.69
CA GLN A 241 18.27 -4.74 -9.54
C GLN A 241 17.38 -4.08 -8.47
N ALA A 242 16.07 -3.98 -8.69
CA ALA A 242 15.21 -3.12 -7.89
C ALA A 242 14.73 -3.76 -6.58
N ARG A 243 14.69 -5.10 -6.48
CA ARG A 243 14.23 -5.84 -5.28
C ARG A 243 15.38 -6.55 -4.57
N SER A 244 15.21 -6.83 -3.28
CA SER A 244 16.09 -7.74 -2.55
C SER A 244 15.96 -9.15 -3.10
N LEU A 245 16.95 -9.99 -2.81
CA LEU A 245 16.89 -11.40 -3.16
C LEU A 245 15.74 -12.11 -2.46
N ASN A 246 15.18 -13.12 -3.14
CA ASN A 246 14.20 -14.00 -2.52
C ASN A 246 14.90 -14.99 -1.57
N GLY A 247 14.28 -15.25 -0.42
CA GLY A 247 14.71 -16.32 0.51
C GLY A 247 15.34 -15.87 1.81
N HIS A 248 15.35 -14.57 2.14
CA HIS A 248 15.80 -14.11 3.46
C HIS A 248 14.94 -14.69 4.58
N ASP A 249 15.59 -15.19 5.64
CA ASP A 249 14.90 -15.55 6.86
C ASP A 249 14.52 -14.28 7.64
N LEU A 250 13.22 -14.02 7.69
CA LEU A 250 12.60 -12.87 8.33
C LEU A 250 11.81 -13.26 9.59
N GLY A 251 11.98 -14.50 10.10
CA GLY A 251 11.28 -14.98 11.29
C GLY A 251 9.75 -14.87 11.15
N ASP A 252 9.08 -14.38 12.19
CA ASP A 252 7.60 -14.35 12.30
C ASP A 252 6.92 -13.17 11.55
N ILE A 253 7.64 -12.44 10.70
CA ILE A 253 7.07 -11.33 9.92
C ILE A 253 5.99 -11.86 8.96
N SER A 254 4.83 -11.20 8.91
CA SER A 254 3.70 -11.63 8.07
C SER A 254 4.05 -11.62 6.57
N PRO A 255 3.45 -12.49 5.73
CA PRO A 255 3.73 -12.49 4.28
C PRO A 255 3.45 -11.15 3.58
N VAL A 256 2.48 -10.38 4.07
CA VAL A 256 2.16 -9.05 3.54
C VAL A 256 3.31 -8.08 3.81
N GLU A 257 3.81 -8.08 5.03
CA GLU A 257 4.92 -7.22 5.45
C GLU A 257 6.24 -7.64 4.80
N ARG A 258 6.53 -8.94 4.69
CA ARG A 258 7.70 -9.45 3.96
C ARG A 258 7.76 -8.91 2.53
N ARG A 259 6.63 -8.85 1.83
CA ARG A 259 6.56 -8.30 0.46
C ARG A 259 6.85 -6.80 0.40
N ARG A 260 6.52 -6.04 1.45
CA ARG A 260 6.85 -4.61 1.55
C ARG A 260 8.34 -4.43 1.87
N LEU A 261 8.87 -5.19 2.84
CA LEU A 261 10.28 -5.14 3.22
C LEU A 261 11.21 -5.55 2.08
N ALA A 262 10.84 -6.54 1.26
CA ALA A 262 11.67 -7.06 0.17
C ALA A 262 12.12 -6.00 -0.88
N TRP A 263 11.52 -4.81 -0.90
CA TRP A 263 12.01 -3.72 -1.76
C TRP A 263 13.16 -2.92 -1.15
N HIS A 264 13.41 -3.09 0.14
CA HIS A 264 14.22 -2.18 0.95
C HIS A 264 15.29 -2.90 1.78
N LEU A 265 15.39 -4.22 1.67
CA LEU A 265 16.45 -4.99 2.29
C LEU A 265 17.66 -5.09 1.35
N PRO A 266 18.90 -5.05 1.88
CA PRO A 266 20.08 -5.30 1.09
C PRO A 266 20.17 -6.78 0.68
N ASP A 267 20.91 -7.06 -0.38
CA ASP A 267 20.98 -8.41 -0.96
C ASP A 267 21.72 -9.40 -0.04
N ASP A 268 22.63 -8.90 0.80
CA ASP A 268 23.37 -9.63 1.83
C ASP A 268 22.65 -9.66 3.19
N PHE A 269 21.39 -9.20 3.25
CA PHE A 269 20.66 -9.07 4.52
C PHE A 269 20.69 -10.33 5.39
N GLY A 270 20.64 -11.51 4.76
CA GLY A 270 20.65 -12.80 5.46
C GLY A 270 21.97 -13.13 6.17
N SER A 271 23.11 -12.61 5.69
CA SER A 271 24.43 -12.83 6.29
C SER A 271 24.79 -11.80 7.37
N LEU A 272 24.00 -10.73 7.51
CA LEU A 272 24.25 -9.69 8.51
C LEU A 272 24.01 -10.18 9.95
N PRO A 273 24.76 -9.66 10.95
CA PRO A 273 24.49 -9.90 12.36
C PRO A 273 23.03 -9.57 12.73
N PHE A 274 22.47 -10.29 13.70
CA PHE A 274 21.07 -10.10 14.11
C PHE A 274 20.73 -8.65 14.49
N SER A 275 21.61 -7.99 15.27
CA SER A 275 21.44 -6.59 15.65
C SER A 275 21.33 -5.66 14.44
N LYS A 276 22.15 -5.90 13.40
CA LYS A 276 22.12 -5.11 12.17
C LYS A 276 20.86 -5.38 11.35
N ARG A 277 20.39 -6.63 11.32
CA ARG A 277 19.11 -6.99 10.69
C ARG A 277 17.93 -6.29 11.35
N GLU A 278 17.88 -6.25 12.69
CA GLU A 278 16.85 -5.52 13.42
C GLU A 278 16.91 -4.01 13.17
N GLU A 279 18.10 -3.41 13.18
CA GLU A 279 18.32 -2.00 12.86
C GLU A 279 17.74 -1.64 11.47
N ILE A 280 18.05 -2.45 10.44
CA ILE A 280 17.55 -2.24 9.08
C ILE A 280 16.03 -2.38 9.03
N ILE A 281 15.45 -3.41 9.65
CA ILE A 281 14.00 -3.61 9.66
C ILE A 281 13.29 -2.45 10.36
N ASP A 282 13.79 -2.00 11.51
CA ASP A 282 13.22 -0.87 12.24
C ASP A 282 13.31 0.43 11.44
N TRP A 283 14.47 0.69 10.82
CA TRP A 283 14.66 1.85 9.96
C TRP A 283 13.70 1.84 8.76
N VAL A 284 13.56 0.71 8.05
CA VAL A 284 12.62 0.58 6.91
C VAL A 284 11.18 0.79 7.38
N ARG A 285 10.79 0.21 8.51
CA ARG A 285 9.45 0.40 9.08
C ARG A 285 9.18 1.87 9.38
N ARG A 286 10.11 2.54 10.06
CA ARG A 286 9.97 3.93 10.54
C ARG A 286 10.03 4.96 9.43
N VAL A 287 11.00 4.85 8.53
CA VAL A 287 11.31 5.86 7.50
C VAL A 287 10.54 5.61 6.22
N ILE A 288 10.53 4.37 5.72
CA ILE A 288 9.92 4.06 4.42
C ILE A 288 8.45 3.69 4.55
N ILE A 289 8.10 2.73 5.42
CA ILE A 289 6.72 2.21 5.45
C ILE A 289 5.78 3.21 6.14
N SER A 290 6.05 3.52 7.41
CA SER A 290 5.21 4.42 8.18
C SER A 290 5.51 5.89 7.87
N GLY A 291 6.78 6.23 7.67
CA GLY A 291 7.22 7.62 7.55
C GLY A 291 6.77 8.44 8.77
N SER A 292 6.72 7.81 9.94
CA SER A 292 5.87 8.25 11.03
C SER A 292 6.63 9.04 12.08
N THR A 293 6.18 10.27 12.30
CA THR A 293 6.19 10.93 13.61
C THR A 293 5.28 10.17 14.58
N ASP A 294 5.40 10.41 15.89
CA ASP A 294 4.58 9.78 16.95
C ASP A 294 3.08 9.92 16.71
N TYR A 295 2.68 10.99 16.03
CA TYR A 295 1.29 11.26 15.69
C TYR A 295 0.75 10.41 14.53
N ARG A 296 1.54 10.10 13.50
CA ARG A 296 1.13 9.12 12.48
C ARG A 296 0.97 7.73 13.09
N ARG A 297 1.75 7.39 14.13
CA ARG A 297 1.56 6.17 14.92
C ARG A 297 0.26 6.21 15.73
N TYR A 298 -0.06 7.34 16.36
CA TYR A 298 -1.35 7.57 17.01
C TYR A 298 -2.51 7.40 16.02
N GLN A 299 -2.48 8.05 14.86
CA GLN A 299 -3.50 7.94 13.82
C GLN A 299 -3.67 6.50 13.31
N ALA A 300 -2.58 5.79 13.06
CA ALA A 300 -2.62 4.38 12.66
C ALA A 300 -3.02 3.41 13.79
N ALA A 301 -3.03 3.87 15.04
CA ALA A 301 -3.56 3.13 16.18
C ALA A 301 -5.02 3.49 16.46
N ALA A 302 -5.40 4.75 16.22
CA ALA A 302 -6.76 5.26 16.30
C ALA A 302 -7.63 4.63 15.18
N SER A 303 -7.08 4.47 13.96
CA SER A 303 -7.66 3.70 12.84
C SER A 303 -8.19 2.32 13.18
N LYS A 304 -7.56 1.68 14.16
CA LYS A 304 -7.91 0.33 14.60
C LYS A 304 -9.07 0.33 15.60
N LYS A 305 -9.41 1.48 16.19
CA LYS A 305 -10.47 1.67 17.19
C LYS A 305 -11.75 2.14 16.50
N ARG A 306 -12.65 1.20 16.24
CA ARG A 306 -13.85 1.38 15.42
C ARG A 306 -15.04 1.94 16.21
N TYR A 307 -15.77 2.94 15.69
CA TYR A 307 -16.98 3.47 16.36
C TYR A 307 -18.02 4.18 15.48
N ALA A 308 -17.89 4.24 14.15
CA ALA A 308 -18.87 4.96 13.33
C ALA A 308 -20.27 4.29 13.28
N ILE A 309 -21.29 5.08 12.94
CA ILE A 309 -22.59 4.59 12.44
C ILE A 309 -22.59 4.60 10.91
N ARG A 310 -23.05 3.52 10.29
CA ARG A 310 -23.24 3.41 8.82
C ARG A 310 -24.67 3.76 8.45
N PHE A 311 -24.85 4.35 7.28
CA PHE A 311 -26.15 4.65 6.70
C PHE A 311 -26.43 3.75 5.49
N PRO A 312 -27.09 2.58 5.67
CA PRO A 312 -27.34 1.65 4.57
C PRO A 312 -28.26 2.27 3.52
N GLY A 313 -27.98 2.03 2.23
CA GLY A 313 -28.82 2.49 1.12
C GLY A 313 -28.59 3.93 0.65
N ILE A 314 -27.74 4.70 1.34
CA ILE A 314 -27.31 6.04 0.90
C ILE A 314 -25.91 5.91 0.31
N THR A 315 -25.81 5.62 -0.99
CA THR A 315 -24.52 5.55 -1.69
C THR A 315 -24.44 6.62 -2.77
N TYR A 316 -23.46 7.51 -2.61
CA TYR A 316 -22.98 8.44 -3.63
C TYR A 316 -21.50 8.09 -3.88
N GLY A 317 -21.13 7.89 -5.14
CA GLY A 317 -19.75 7.67 -5.58
C GLY A 317 -19.16 6.31 -5.22
N GLY A 318 -19.50 5.26 -5.98
CA GLY A 318 -18.65 4.07 -6.29
C GLY A 318 -17.93 3.29 -5.17
N GLY A 319 -18.08 3.64 -3.90
CA GLY A 319 -17.44 3.01 -2.76
C GLY A 319 -18.30 1.88 -2.22
N SER A 320 -17.95 0.64 -2.59
CA SER A 320 -18.60 -0.59 -2.13
C SER A 320 -18.68 -0.69 -0.60
N LEU A 321 -19.88 -0.55 -0.03
CA LEU A 321 -20.21 -1.02 1.32
C LEU A 321 -20.66 -2.51 1.25
N SER A 322 -19.71 -3.44 1.05
CA SER A 322 -19.86 -4.87 1.40
C SER A 322 -18.49 -5.60 1.51
N PRO A 323 -18.41 -6.73 2.23
CA PRO A 323 -17.36 -6.98 3.21
C PRO A 323 -16.08 -7.59 2.62
N ARG A 324 -14.96 -6.86 2.67
CA ARG A 324 -13.58 -7.34 2.94
C ARG A 324 -12.54 -6.23 2.74
N SER A 325 -11.95 -5.81 3.87
CA SER A 325 -10.59 -5.25 4.03
C SER A 325 -10.28 -3.87 3.41
N PRO A 326 -9.34 -3.11 4.02
CA PRO A 326 -9.58 -1.71 4.35
C PRO A 326 -8.86 -0.72 3.45
N ALA A 327 -9.52 0.36 3.00
CA ALA A 327 -8.84 1.55 2.46
C ALA A 327 -9.78 2.78 2.24
N LEU A 328 -9.67 3.74 3.18
CA LEU A 328 -9.85 5.22 3.21
C LEU A 328 -10.09 6.07 1.94
N THR A 329 -11.32 6.50 1.67
CA THR A 329 -11.60 7.56 0.67
C THR A 329 -11.65 8.96 1.30
N SER A 330 -10.97 9.95 0.72
CA SER A 330 -11.31 11.37 0.93
C SER A 330 -11.50 12.15 -0.36
N SER A 331 -12.18 13.27 -0.18
CA SER A 331 -12.31 14.36 -1.13
C SER A 331 -12.52 15.68 -0.38
N ALA A 332 -11.64 16.66 -0.63
CA ALA A 332 -11.68 18.02 -0.10
C ALA A 332 -12.10 19.01 -1.22
N SER A 333 -12.53 20.25 -0.97
CA SER A 333 -12.07 21.19 0.07
C SER A 333 -13.02 22.37 0.40
N LEU A 334 -12.59 23.23 1.32
CA LEU A 334 -12.33 24.66 1.07
C LEU A 334 -11.03 24.98 1.85
N THR A 335 -10.10 25.66 1.16
CA THR A 335 -8.81 26.24 1.62
C THR A 335 -7.77 25.28 2.25
N ALA A 336 -6.54 25.36 1.76
CA ALA A 336 -5.57 24.27 1.72
C ALA A 336 -4.55 24.31 2.87
N GLU A 337 -4.99 24.06 4.10
CA GLU A 337 -4.11 23.41 5.09
C GLU A 337 -4.54 21.94 5.15
N GLU A 338 -3.61 21.01 4.94
CA GLU A 338 -3.88 19.57 4.91
C GLU A 338 -4.49 19.11 6.26
N PHE A 339 -5.82 19.08 6.35
CA PHE A 339 -6.51 18.30 7.37
C PHE A 339 -6.33 16.84 7.03
N LEU A 340 -5.32 16.27 7.69
CA LEU A 340 -5.08 14.84 7.82
C LEU A 340 -6.42 14.10 7.91
N GLU A 341 -6.73 13.35 6.86
CA GLU A 341 -7.74 12.30 6.86
C GLU A 341 -7.51 11.44 8.10
N ASP A 342 -8.42 11.51 9.07
CA ASP A 342 -8.35 10.75 10.32
C ASP A 342 -8.45 9.26 9.95
N PRO A 343 -7.38 8.46 10.13
CA PRO A 343 -7.36 7.08 9.66
C PRO A 343 -8.33 6.14 10.39
N ASP A 344 -9.18 6.63 11.31
CA ASP A 344 -10.27 5.98 12.08
C ASP A 344 -11.25 5.06 11.29
N LEU A 345 -11.06 4.89 9.99
CA LEU A 345 -11.95 4.16 9.09
C LEU A 345 -11.45 2.74 8.80
N LEU A 346 -11.98 1.75 9.52
CA LEU A 346 -12.85 0.69 8.94
C LEU A 346 -13.20 -0.45 9.94
N SER A 347 -14.52 -0.66 10.07
CA SER A 347 -15.28 -1.89 10.42
C SER A 347 -15.39 -2.38 11.87
N GLY A 348 -16.03 -1.61 12.74
CA GLY A 348 -16.73 -2.06 13.96
C GLY A 348 -17.99 -1.23 14.11
N VAL A 349 -18.71 -1.12 12.99
CA VAL A 349 -19.69 -0.10 12.67
C VAL A 349 -21.08 -0.66 12.92
N VAL A 350 -21.92 0.10 13.59
CA VAL A 350 -23.33 -0.25 13.79
C VAL A 350 -24.17 0.42 12.71
N ASP A 351 -25.18 -0.28 12.20
CA ASP A 351 -26.09 0.32 11.23
C ASP A 351 -26.99 1.36 11.90
N ALA A 352 -27.19 2.47 11.19
CA ALA A 352 -28.12 3.52 11.58
C ALA A 352 -29.52 2.91 11.70
N PRO A 353 -30.25 3.21 12.78
CA PRO A 353 -31.67 2.94 12.84
C PRO A 353 -32.38 3.55 11.64
N GLN A 354 -33.44 2.90 11.18
CA GLN A 354 -34.19 3.31 9.99
C GLN A 354 -34.54 4.80 9.99
N ARG A 355 -34.94 5.34 11.14
CA ARG A 355 -35.26 6.77 11.31
C ARG A 355 -34.05 7.67 11.03
N LEU A 356 -32.93 7.45 11.70
CA LEU A 356 -31.71 8.24 11.52
C LEU A 356 -31.20 8.11 10.07
N ALA A 357 -31.38 6.94 9.45
CA ALA A 357 -31.07 6.74 8.04
C ALA A 357 -31.98 7.56 7.11
N MET A 358 -33.27 7.65 7.39
CA MET A 358 -34.19 8.51 6.63
C MET A 358 -33.82 9.99 6.77
N GLU A 359 -33.53 10.45 7.99
CA GLU A 359 -33.09 11.83 8.24
C GLU A 359 -31.80 12.18 7.46
N MET A 360 -30.82 11.26 7.44
CA MET A 360 -29.62 11.42 6.62
C MET A 360 -29.96 11.45 5.12
N ALA A 361 -30.83 10.56 4.64
CA ALA A 361 -31.22 10.53 3.24
C ALA A 361 -31.91 11.83 2.80
N ASP A 362 -32.77 12.38 3.66
CA ASP A 362 -33.44 13.65 3.42
C ASP A 362 -32.48 14.84 3.40
N LEU A 363 -31.51 14.89 4.33
CA LEU A 363 -30.45 15.90 4.30
C LEU A 363 -29.64 15.83 3.00
N ILE A 364 -29.25 14.62 2.60
CA ILE A 364 -28.47 14.43 1.39
C ILE A 364 -29.29 14.84 0.17
N ARG A 365 -30.54 14.40 0.06
CA ARG A 365 -31.46 14.85 -1.00
C ARG A 365 -31.56 16.37 -1.02
N PHE A 366 -31.73 17.01 0.13
CA PHE A 366 -31.78 18.47 0.23
C PHE A 366 -30.50 19.12 -0.28
N LYS A 367 -29.31 18.61 0.09
CA LYS A 367 -28.02 19.21 -0.31
C LYS A 367 -27.52 18.84 -1.70
N THR A 368 -28.05 17.79 -2.34
CA THR A 368 -27.59 17.35 -3.67
C THR A 368 -28.57 17.63 -4.81
N SER A 369 -29.86 17.90 -4.52
CA SER A 369 -30.87 18.15 -5.56
C SER A 369 -30.51 19.34 -6.45
N THR A 370 -30.84 19.29 -7.75
CA THR A 370 -30.59 20.42 -8.67
C THR A 370 -31.36 21.67 -8.25
N LEU A 371 -32.66 21.50 -8.02
CA LEU A 371 -33.54 22.56 -7.52
C LEU A 371 -33.98 22.22 -6.10
N THR A 372 -34.12 23.25 -5.27
CA THR A 372 -34.65 23.10 -3.91
C THR A 372 -36.15 22.77 -4.00
N ALA A 373 -36.64 21.90 -3.11
CA ALA A 373 -38.07 21.58 -3.04
C ALA A 373 -38.90 22.84 -2.73
N ILE A 374 -40.14 22.89 -3.23
CA ILE A 374 -41.06 24.00 -3.00
C ILE A 374 -41.24 24.21 -1.48
N GLY A 375 -41.14 25.46 -1.03
CA GLY A 375 -41.24 25.83 0.39
C GLY A 375 -39.94 25.73 1.18
N PHE A 376 -38.87 25.18 0.59
CA PHE A 376 -37.54 25.13 1.20
C PHE A 376 -36.58 26.12 0.53
N GLN A 377 -35.68 26.69 1.32
CA GLN A 377 -34.57 27.50 0.85
C GLN A 377 -33.26 26.82 1.15
N ARG A 378 -32.27 26.96 0.26
CA ARG A 378 -30.97 26.30 0.39
C ARG A 378 -29.85 27.20 -0.04
N ASN A 379 -28.79 27.21 0.77
CA ASN A 379 -27.51 27.79 0.40
C ASN A 379 -26.49 26.68 0.13
N GLY A 380 -25.86 26.78 -1.05
CA GLY A 380 -24.86 25.84 -1.55
C GLY A 380 -25.44 24.48 -1.95
N VAL A 381 -24.75 23.82 -2.88
CA VAL A 381 -25.04 22.44 -3.31
C VAL A 381 -23.82 21.59 -3.04
N TRP A 382 -24.02 20.41 -2.44
CA TRP A 382 -22.95 19.44 -2.26
C TRP A 382 -22.73 18.65 -3.55
N GLY A 383 -21.48 18.56 -3.98
CA GLY A 383 -21.07 17.55 -4.94
C GLY A 383 -21.08 16.14 -4.31
N GLU A 384 -20.95 15.13 -5.16
CA GLU A 384 -20.93 13.71 -4.75
C GLU A 384 -19.88 13.45 -3.65
N GLU A 385 -18.67 13.96 -3.86
CA GLU A 385 -17.56 13.91 -2.91
C GLU A 385 -17.88 14.57 -1.55
N THR A 386 -18.43 15.78 -1.58
CA THR A 386 -18.79 16.50 -0.36
C THR A 386 -19.90 15.76 0.39
N ALA A 387 -20.88 15.21 -0.32
CA ALA A 387 -21.95 14.42 0.27
C ALA A 387 -21.39 13.18 0.98
N SER A 388 -20.54 12.39 0.31
CA SER A 388 -19.90 11.22 0.91
C SER A 388 -19.06 11.57 2.14
N GLN A 389 -18.29 12.66 2.08
CA GLN A 389 -17.54 13.16 3.23
C GLN A 389 -18.48 13.52 4.41
N LYS A 390 -19.58 14.25 4.15
CA LYS A 390 -20.50 14.64 5.23
C LYS A 390 -21.23 13.45 5.84
N ILE A 391 -21.59 12.44 5.05
CA ILE A 391 -22.16 11.18 5.57
C ILE A 391 -21.18 10.53 6.56
N GLU A 392 -19.91 10.45 6.19
CA GLU A 392 -18.88 9.85 7.03
C GLU A 392 -18.65 10.64 8.34
N HIS A 393 -18.47 11.96 8.23
CA HIS A 393 -18.24 12.84 9.36
C HIS A 393 -19.39 12.77 10.39
N LEU A 394 -20.63 12.82 9.91
CA LEU A 394 -21.82 12.70 10.75
C LEU A 394 -21.95 11.27 11.32
N GLY A 395 -21.60 10.25 10.53
CA GLY A 395 -21.54 8.86 10.99
C GLY A 395 -20.55 8.65 12.15
N LEU A 396 -19.39 9.31 12.12
CA LEU A 396 -18.42 9.29 13.22
C LEU A 396 -18.94 10.01 14.47
N MET A 397 -19.59 11.16 14.29
CA MET A 397 -20.17 11.92 15.40
C MET A 397 -21.27 11.14 16.11
N PHE A 398 -22.26 10.62 15.37
CA PHE A 398 -23.31 9.78 15.96
C PHE A 398 -22.75 8.46 16.51
N GLY A 399 -21.69 7.94 15.89
CA GLY A 399 -20.92 6.82 16.41
C GLY A 399 -20.29 7.07 17.77
N ALA A 400 -19.72 8.24 17.99
CA ALA A 400 -19.16 8.64 19.28
C ALA A 400 -20.26 8.75 20.36
N LEU A 401 -21.42 9.28 20.01
CA LEU A 401 -22.58 9.32 20.91
C LEU A 401 -23.07 7.91 21.28
N ALA A 402 -23.14 6.99 20.30
CA ALA A 402 -23.63 5.64 20.51
C ALA A 402 -22.66 4.73 21.27
N ALA A 403 -21.35 4.92 21.08
CA ALA A 403 -20.34 4.02 21.62
C ALA A 403 -20.36 3.98 23.16
N SER A 404 -20.10 2.81 23.74
CA SER A 404 -20.14 2.60 25.19
C SER A 404 -19.07 3.44 25.93
N PRO A 405 -19.42 4.06 27.07
CA PRO A 405 -18.46 4.74 27.96
C PRO A 405 -17.37 3.81 28.50
N ALA A 406 -17.71 2.54 28.73
CA ALA A 406 -16.78 1.53 29.24
C ALA A 406 -15.91 0.91 28.12
N GLY A 407 -16.23 1.18 26.85
CA GLY A 407 -15.48 0.65 25.70
C GLY A 407 -14.18 1.41 25.43
N ILE A 408 -13.34 0.87 24.54
CA ILE A 408 -12.08 1.49 24.10
C ILE A 408 -12.29 2.89 23.49
N VAL A 409 -13.50 3.14 22.98
CA VAL A 409 -13.91 4.40 22.38
C VAL A 409 -14.21 5.46 23.46
N LYS A 410 -14.67 5.02 24.64
CA LYS A 410 -15.18 5.86 25.73
C LYS A 410 -16.26 6.84 25.23
N GLY A 411 -17.21 6.34 24.45
CA GLY A 411 -18.30 7.17 23.89
C GLY A 411 -19.35 7.55 24.95
N ARG A 412 -20.44 8.19 24.53
CA ARG A 412 -21.48 8.63 25.48
C ARG A 412 -22.40 7.51 25.95
N GLY A 413 -22.65 6.50 25.10
CA GLY A 413 -23.59 5.42 25.37
C GLY A 413 -25.05 5.76 25.11
N VAL A 414 -25.33 6.74 24.24
CA VAL A 414 -26.70 7.09 23.84
C VAL A 414 -27.32 5.91 23.09
N PRO A 415 -28.51 5.41 23.49
CA PRO A 415 -29.17 4.34 22.77
C PRO A 415 -29.44 4.71 21.31
N LEU A 416 -29.22 3.78 20.38
CA LEU A 416 -29.41 4.03 18.94
C LEU A 416 -30.80 4.59 18.62
N SER A 417 -31.84 4.10 19.30
CA SER A 417 -33.23 4.56 19.13
C SER A 417 -33.46 6.03 19.50
N GLN A 418 -32.54 6.65 20.25
CA GLN A 418 -32.60 8.07 20.63
C GLN A 418 -31.76 8.97 19.73
N LEU A 419 -31.01 8.41 18.77
CA LEU A 419 -30.21 9.20 17.84
C LEU A 419 -31.11 9.83 16.78
N THR A 420 -31.00 11.14 16.64
CA THR A 420 -31.68 11.96 15.63
C THR A 420 -30.85 13.21 15.34
N PHE A 421 -30.98 13.77 14.14
CA PHE A 421 -30.40 15.08 13.79
C PHE A 421 -30.93 16.21 14.66
N GLY A 422 -32.11 16.06 15.27
CA GLY A 422 -32.62 17.00 16.26
C GLY A 422 -31.68 17.21 17.46
N LEU A 423 -30.81 16.25 17.78
CA LEU A 423 -29.80 16.40 18.84
C LEU A 423 -28.77 17.48 18.53
N LEU A 424 -28.54 17.79 17.24
CA LEU A 424 -27.45 18.67 16.82
C LEU A 424 -27.73 20.16 17.05
N ILE A 425 -28.92 20.53 17.51
CA ILE A 425 -29.22 21.92 17.90
C ILE A 425 -28.94 22.21 19.38
N PHE A 426 -28.54 21.21 20.17
CA PHE A 426 -28.31 21.40 21.61
C PHE A 426 -26.82 21.65 21.89
N PRO A 427 -26.45 22.77 22.52
CA PRO A 427 -25.07 23.11 22.84
C PRO A 427 -24.31 22.01 23.61
N GLY A 428 -24.97 21.36 24.58
CA GLY A 428 -24.34 20.34 25.41
C GLY A 428 -23.82 19.13 24.64
N VAL A 429 -24.48 18.76 23.53
CA VAL A 429 -24.02 17.68 22.64
C VAL A 429 -22.68 18.04 21.99
N TRP A 430 -22.52 19.28 21.56
CA TRP A 430 -21.31 19.76 20.90
C TRP A 430 -20.17 19.99 21.89
N ASP A 431 -20.46 20.59 23.04
CA ASP A 431 -19.45 20.81 24.08
C ASP A 431 -18.90 19.47 24.59
N TRP A 432 -19.76 18.46 24.78
CA TRP A 432 -19.30 17.09 25.07
C TRP A 432 -18.48 16.50 23.95
N TYR A 433 -18.93 16.60 22.69
CA TYR A 433 -18.21 16.00 21.55
C TYR A 433 -16.81 16.60 21.39
N LEU A 434 -16.67 17.92 21.56
CA LEU A 434 -15.40 18.63 21.52
C LEU A 434 -14.46 18.18 22.65
N GLN A 435 -14.96 18.16 23.90
CA GLN A 435 -14.19 17.69 25.06
C GLN A 435 -13.79 16.22 24.91
N TRP A 436 -14.69 15.38 24.40
CA TRP A 436 -14.41 13.97 24.15
C TRP A 436 -13.29 13.79 23.10
N ARG A 437 -13.33 14.54 21.99
CA ARG A 437 -12.25 14.55 20.98
C ARG A 437 -10.94 15.03 21.58
N GLU A 438 -10.98 16.09 22.38
CA GLU A 438 -9.79 16.60 23.08
C GLU A 438 -9.22 15.58 24.07
N GLN A 439 -10.03 14.94 24.91
CA GLN A 439 -9.54 13.91 25.85
C GLN A 439 -8.97 12.69 25.13
N ARG A 440 -9.56 12.32 23.99
CA ARG A 440 -9.13 11.16 23.20
C ARG A 440 -7.82 11.43 22.44
N ARG A 441 -7.61 12.66 21.98
CA ARG A 441 -6.46 13.05 21.14
C ARG A 441 -5.38 13.85 21.87
N GLY A 442 -5.74 14.55 22.93
CA GLY A 442 -4.92 15.47 23.72
C GLY A 442 -4.92 16.93 23.25
N PHE A 443 -5.60 17.26 22.16
CA PHE A 443 -5.65 18.62 21.59
C PHE A 443 -6.76 18.77 20.53
N TYR A 444 -7.07 20.01 20.14
CA TYR A 444 -7.98 20.37 19.04
C TYR A 444 -7.27 20.48 17.69
N THR A 445 -7.99 20.21 16.60
CA THR A 445 -7.58 20.41 15.21
C THR A 445 -8.71 21.13 14.48
N LYS A 446 -8.55 21.43 13.19
CA LYS A 446 -9.68 21.96 12.42
C LYS A 446 -10.72 20.96 11.95
N TRP A 447 -10.55 19.66 12.24
CA TRP A 447 -11.70 18.75 12.22
C TRP A 447 -12.87 19.26 13.07
N GLU A 448 -12.58 19.69 14.30
CA GLU A 448 -13.60 20.16 15.24
C GLU A 448 -14.26 21.46 14.75
N GLU A 449 -13.47 22.35 14.18
CA GLU A 449 -13.98 23.58 13.54
C GLU A 449 -14.87 23.26 12.33
N ASP A 450 -14.43 22.37 11.44
CA ASP A 450 -15.19 21.96 10.26
C ASP A 450 -16.53 21.32 10.64
N MET A 451 -16.56 20.52 11.71
CA MET A 451 -17.78 19.94 12.25
C MET A 451 -18.73 21.02 12.79
N LEU A 452 -18.22 22.01 13.52
CA LEU A 452 -19.00 23.16 13.98
C LEU A 452 -19.52 24.01 12.81
N MET A 453 -18.74 24.19 11.74
CA MET A 453 -19.18 24.87 10.53
C MET A 453 -20.30 24.11 9.81
N VAL A 454 -20.23 22.77 9.77
CA VAL A 454 -21.33 21.94 9.26
C VAL A 454 -22.59 22.18 10.10
N ALA A 455 -22.47 22.15 11.43
CA ALA A 455 -23.59 22.42 12.33
C ALA A 455 -24.22 23.79 12.09
N GLN A 456 -23.40 24.84 12.01
CA GLN A 456 -23.83 26.20 11.69
C GLN A 456 -24.56 26.29 10.36
N ALA A 457 -24.06 25.61 9.32
CA ALA A 457 -24.69 25.58 8.01
C ALA A 457 -26.05 24.87 8.02
N LEU A 458 -26.24 23.88 8.90
CA LEU A 458 -27.51 23.16 9.04
C LEU A 458 -28.55 23.92 9.86
N THR A 459 -28.14 24.87 10.71
CA THR A 459 -29.04 25.68 11.57
C THR A 459 -29.20 27.13 11.11
N ARG A 460 -28.51 27.52 10.05
CA ARG A 460 -28.53 28.88 9.48
C ARG A 460 -29.95 29.39 9.23
N ALA A 461 -30.17 30.66 9.52
CA ALA A 461 -31.42 31.35 9.20
C ALA A 461 -31.84 31.14 7.74
N GLU A 462 -33.13 30.86 7.56
CA GLU A 462 -33.82 30.61 6.28
C GLU A 462 -33.40 29.34 5.52
N VAL A 463 -32.10 29.06 5.42
CA VAL A 463 -31.52 28.08 4.49
C VAL A 463 -30.98 26.80 5.14
N GLY A 464 -30.93 26.75 6.47
CA GLY A 464 -30.47 25.59 7.24
C GLY A 464 -31.45 24.43 7.14
N TRP A 465 -30.94 23.22 6.89
CA TRP A 465 -31.80 22.03 6.78
C TRP A 465 -32.51 21.73 8.11
N ILE A 466 -31.77 21.60 9.22
CA ILE A 466 -32.37 21.31 10.53
C ILE A 466 -33.37 22.41 10.92
N ARG A 467 -33.06 23.67 10.62
CA ARG A 467 -33.97 24.80 10.88
C ARG A 467 -35.33 24.64 10.18
N GLN A 468 -35.36 24.07 8.98
CA GLN A 468 -36.57 23.86 8.18
C GLN A 468 -37.30 22.54 8.50
N HIS A 469 -36.81 21.76 9.47
CA HIS A 469 -37.36 20.46 9.87
C HIS A 469 -37.67 20.39 11.39
N PRO A 470 -38.63 21.19 11.91
CA PRO A 470 -38.99 21.19 13.34
C PRO A 470 -39.52 19.85 13.85
N GLU A 471 -40.01 18.97 12.98
CA GLU A 471 -40.47 17.63 13.32
C GLU A 471 -39.37 16.73 13.89
N LEU A 472 -38.09 17.07 13.67
CA LEU A 472 -36.94 16.36 14.26
C LEU A 472 -36.99 16.37 15.80
N LEU A 473 -37.56 17.42 16.40
CA LEU A 473 -37.67 17.56 17.85
C LEU A 473 -38.52 16.45 18.49
N LYS A 474 -39.52 15.91 17.77
CA LYS A 474 -40.44 14.86 18.29
C LYS A 474 -39.69 13.62 18.78
N ASN A 475 -38.50 13.39 18.24
CA ASN A 475 -37.67 12.22 18.51
C ASN A 475 -36.58 12.48 19.55
N VAL A 476 -36.39 13.74 19.94
CA VAL A 476 -35.43 14.11 20.99
C VAL A 476 -35.97 13.66 22.34
N ARG A 477 -35.09 13.12 23.17
CA ARG A 477 -35.36 12.75 24.56
C ARG A 477 -34.30 13.41 25.44
N PRO A 478 -34.60 13.71 26.72
CA PRO A 478 -33.59 14.19 27.64
C PRO A 478 -32.41 13.21 27.70
N ILE A 479 -31.19 13.74 27.65
CA ILE A 479 -29.96 12.96 27.80
C ILE A 479 -29.19 13.63 28.92
N GLU A 480 -29.03 12.92 30.04
CA GLU A 480 -28.36 13.43 31.23
C GLU A 480 -27.03 14.10 30.86
N GLY A 481 -26.79 15.31 31.36
CA GLY A 481 -25.57 16.09 31.11
C GLY A 481 -25.36 16.60 29.68
N LEU A 482 -26.25 16.29 28.72
CA LEU A 482 -26.17 16.81 27.34
C LEU A 482 -27.38 17.66 26.92
N ILE A 483 -28.58 17.23 27.31
CA ILE A 483 -29.86 17.85 26.91
C ILE A 483 -30.79 17.82 28.10
N ALA A 484 -31.11 18.99 28.64
CA ALA A 484 -32.06 19.15 29.74
C ALA A 484 -33.51 19.18 29.22
N PRO A 485 -34.50 18.73 30.02
CA PRO A 485 -35.92 18.79 29.64
C PRO A 485 -36.40 20.20 29.27
N GLU A 486 -35.89 21.23 29.95
CA GLU A 486 -36.26 22.63 29.75
C GLU A 486 -35.78 23.16 28.38
N GLU A 487 -34.64 22.66 27.89
CA GLU A 487 -34.14 23.00 26.56
C GLU A 487 -35.02 22.42 25.46
N ILE A 488 -35.56 21.20 25.66
CA ILE A 488 -36.51 20.57 24.74
C ILE A 488 -37.83 21.36 24.75
N GLU A 489 -38.29 21.78 25.92
CA GLU A 489 -39.49 22.60 26.04
C GLU A 489 -39.33 23.95 25.34
N PHE A 490 -38.17 24.61 25.51
CA PHE A 490 -37.85 25.84 24.79
C PHE A 490 -37.87 25.63 23.27
N ALA A 491 -37.18 24.59 22.76
CA ALA A 491 -37.18 24.27 21.34
C ALA A 491 -38.57 23.90 20.79
N SER A 492 -39.46 23.36 21.64
CA SER A 492 -40.84 23.05 21.25
C SER A 492 -41.71 24.29 21.14
N ARG A 493 -41.43 25.33 21.93
CA ARG A 493 -42.13 26.62 21.87
C ARG A 493 -41.59 27.50 20.75
N ASP A 494 -40.27 27.52 20.57
CA ASP A 494 -39.58 28.34 19.58
C ASP A 494 -38.39 27.58 18.95
N TRP A 495 -38.69 26.79 17.92
CA TRP A 495 -37.69 26.03 17.17
C TRP A 495 -36.65 26.93 16.49
N HIS A 496 -37.10 28.07 15.94
CA HIS A 496 -36.22 29.00 15.26
C HIS A 496 -35.28 29.71 16.24
N GLY A 497 -35.80 30.16 17.38
CA GLY A 497 -35.00 30.72 18.46
C GLY A 497 -33.98 29.73 19.03
N ALA A 498 -34.33 28.45 19.16
CA ALA A 498 -33.39 27.40 19.55
C ALA A 498 -32.27 27.20 18.51
N CYS A 499 -32.61 27.20 17.21
CA CYS A 499 -31.62 27.18 16.13
C CYS A 499 -30.70 28.42 16.16
N ASP A 500 -31.24 29.61 16.45
CA ASP A 500 -30.48 30.87 16.53
C ASP A 500 -29.56 30.92 17.76
N ALA A 501 -30.02 30.39 18.90
CA ALA A 501 -29.19 30.22 20.09
C ALA A 501 -28.01 29.28 19.80
N PHE A 502 -28.28 28.13 19.18
CA PHE A 502 -27.24 27.18 18.82
C PHE A 502 -26.29 27.71 17.74
N HIS A 503 -26.80 28.38 16.71
CA HIS A 503 -25.96 28.95 15.65
C HIS A 503 -24.93 29.93 16.22
N ARG A 504 -25.34 30.77 17.18
CA ARG A 504 -24.43 31.66 17.93
C ARG A 504 -23.43 30.87 18.77
N HIS A 505 -23.87 29.84 19.49
CA HIS A 505 -22.98 28.96 20.27
C HIS A 505 -21.90 28.34 19.40
N ALA A 506 -22.29 27.72 18.29
CA ALA A 506 -21.36 27.06 17.38
C ALA A 506 -20.39 28.06 16.72
N ALA A 507 -20.84 29.28 16.38
CA ALA A 507 -19.97 30.33 15.84
C ALA A 507 -18.93 30.80 16.85
N ASN A 508 -19.31 30.98 18.13
CA ASN A 508 -18.39 31.34 19.20
C ASN A 508 -17.38 30.22 19.45
N ARG A 509 -17.87 28.98 19.59
CA ARG A 509 -17.02 27.81 19.84
C ARG A 509 -16.06 27.55 18.68
N SER A 510 -16.48 27.80 17.44
CA SER A 510 -15.60 27.72 16.26
C SER A 510 -14.41 28.68 16.38
N LYS A 511 -14.63 29.92 16.83
CA LYS A 511 -13.55 30.90 17.04
C LYS A 511 -12.63 30.53 18.21
N GLU A 512 -13.18 29.93 19.27
CA GLU A 512 -12.37 29.43 20.38
C GLU A 512 -11.49 28.27 19.93
N VAL A 513 -12.06 27.28 19.23
CA VAL A 513 -11.33 26.13 18.66
C VAL A 513 -10.24 26.62 17.69
N GLN A 514 -10.52 27.61 16.83
CA GLN A 514 -9.51 28.25 15.96
C GLN A 514 -8.29 28.80 16.72
N ARG A 515 -8.48 29.33 17.93
CA ARG A 515 -7.38 29.90 18.73
C ARG A 515 -6.51 28.84 19.41
N VAL A 516 -7.07 27.67 19.70
CA VAL A 516 -6.40 26.61 20.48
C VAL A 516 -6.02 25.39 19.65
N MET A 517 -6.54 25.27 18.43
CA MET A 517 -6.21 24.16 17.56
C MET A 517 -4.72 24.15 17.26
N ARG A 518 -4.14 22.95 17.23
CA ARG A 518 -2.74 22.76 16.90
C ARG A 518 -2.63 22.22 15.49
N VAL A 519 -1.86 22.90 14.65
CA VAL A 519 -1.33 22.32 13.41
C VAL A 519 -0.24 21.34 13.83
N HIS A 520 -0.63 20.09 14.04
CA HIS A 520 0.25 19.08 14.65
C HIS A 520 1.42 18.69 13.73
N ARG A 521 1.34 19.00 12.44
CA ARG A 521 2.42 18.72 11.51
C ARG A 521 2.50 19.83 10.50
N ASP A 522 3.71 20.28 10.23
CA ASP A 522 3.97 20.99 9.00
C ASP A 522 3.59 20.04 7.83
N PRO A 523 2.56 20.37 7.02
CA PRO A 523 2.14 19.52 5.90
C PRO A 523 3.30 19.26 4.92
N PHE A 524 4.26 20.18 4.90
CA PHE A 524 5.44 20.12 4.06
C PHE A 524 6.58 19.27 4.65
N GLU A 525 6.53 18.87 5.93
CA GLU A 525 7.58 18.09 6.59
C GLU A 525 8.05 16.88 5.74
N PRO A 526 7.17 16.07 5.11
CA PRO A 526 7.62 14.94 4.30
C PRO A 526 8.50 15.29 3.12
N ILE A 527 8.34 16.50 2.58
CA ILE A 527 8.97 16.98 1.36
C ILE A 527 9.85 18.20 1.63
N MET A 528 10.14 18.52 2.90
CA MET A 528 10.86 19.73 3.26
C MET A 528 12.23 19.79 2.57
N VAL A 529 12.93 18.65 2.56
CA VAL A 529 14.22 18.49 1.86
C VAL A 529 14.18 18.84 0.37
N ILE A 530 13.00 18.75 -0.27
CA ILE A 530 12.79 19.16 -1.67
C ILE A 530 12.45 20.65 -1.73
N LEU A 531 11.54 21.12 -0.86
CA LEU A 531 11.10 22.51 -0.86
C LEU A 531 12.21 23.47 -0.47
N GLU A 532 13.18 23.04 0.34
CA GLU A 532 14.36 23.82 0.72
C GLU A 532 15.38 23.93 -0.43
N ALA A 533 15.41 22.99 -1.37
CA ALA A 533 16.31 23.03 -2.51
C ALA A 533 16.07 24.26 -3.40
N ASP A 534 17.11 24.72 -4.12
CA ASP A 534 17.02 25.87 -5.03
C ASP A 534 16.02 25.61 -6.17
N SER A 535 15.98 24.36 -6.64
CA SER A 535 15.05 23.90 -7.66
C SER A 535 14.26 22.69 -7.17
N PRO A 536 13.14 22.91 -6.44
CA PRO A 536 12.32 21.82 -5.89
C PRO A 536 11.84 20.84 -6.98
N LEU A 537 11.46 21.36 -8.15
CA LEU A 537 11.01 20.54 -9.27
C LEU A 537 12.13 19.65 -9.83
N ALA A 538 13.35 20.17 -9.96
CA ALA A 538 14.49 19.38 -10.41
C ALA A 538 14.89 18.31 -9.39
N GLU A 539 14.81 18.62 -8.09
CA GLU A 539 15.06 17.65 -7.03
C GLU A 539 14.05 16.49 -7.08
N TYR A 540 12.75 16.81 -7.24
CA TYR A 540 11.71 15.79 -7.34
C TYR A 540 11.80 14.96 -8.63
N ARG A 541 12.24 15.56 -9.74
CA ARG A 541 12.44 14.85 -11.01
C ARG A 541 13.41 13.67 -10.89
N LYS A 542 14.38 13.72 -9.97
CA LYS A 542 15.29 12.58 -9.74
C LYS A 542 14.56 11.27 -9.45
N ILE A 543 13.35 11.35 -8.89
CA ILE A 543 12.50 10.17 -8.64
C ILE A 543 12.09 9.50 -9.95
N THR A 544 11.72 10.27 -10.99
CA THR A 544 11.37 9.69 -12.29
C THR A 544 12.56 9.04 -12.97
N ASP A 545 13.75 9.64 -12.82
CA ASP A 545 14.99 9.08 -13.36
C ASP A 545 15.36 7.76 -12.65
N GLU A 546 15.18 7.68 -11.32
CA GLU A 546 15.39 6.45 -10.54
C GLU A 546 14.37 5.35 -10.93
N ILE A 547 13.13 5.70 -11.28
CA ILE A 547 12.15 4.71 -11.79
C ILE A 547 12.65 4.09 -13.09
N LEU A 548 13.08 4.90 -14.05
CA LEU A 548 13.54 4.43 -15.35
C LEU A 548 14.84 3.63 -15.22
N LYS A 549 15.81 4.12 -14.43
CA LYS A 549 17.06 3.43 -14.13
C LYS A 549 16.85 2.04 -13.51
N ARG A 550 15.77 1.85 -12.75
CA ARG A 550 15.44 0.61 -12.04
C ARG A 550 14.32 -0.18 -12.72
N MET A 551 13.89 0.23 -13.91
CA MET A 551 12.84 -0.44 -14.65
C MET A 551 13.28 -1.86 -15.00
N PRO A 552 12.50 -2.89 -14.64
CA PRO A 552 12.80 -4.26 -15.03
C PRO A 552 12.75 -4.42 -16.55
N ASP A 553 13.54 -5.36 -17.07
CA ASP A 553 13.46 -5.76 -18.48
C ASP A 553 12.02 -6.16 -18.86
N GLU A 554 11.51 -5.57 -19.95
CA GLU A 554 10.14 -5.74 -20.37
C GLU A 554 9.85 -7.15 -20.88
N HIS A 555 10.79 -7.79 -21.57
CA HIS A 555 10.60 -9.12 -22.15
C HIS A 555 10.56 -10.20 -21.06
N LEU A 556 11.44 -10.10 -20.07
CA LEU A 556 11.53 -11.05 -18.96
C LEU A 556 10.49 -10.79 -17.87
N TYR A 557 10.15 -9.51 -17.66
CA TYR A 557 9.29 -9.08 -16.57
C TYR A 557 8.23 -8.06 -17.05
N PRO A 558 7.32 -8.46 -17.96
CA PRO A 558 6.38 -7.53 -18.60
C PRO A 558 5.47 -6.81 -17.61
N ARG A 559 5.01 -7.52 -16.56
CA ARG A 559 4.15 -6.92 -15.53
C ARG A 559 4.91 -5.94 -14.63
N PRO A 560 6.06 -6.28 -14.03
CA PRO A 560 6.88 -5.31 -13.31
C PRO A 560 7.32 -4.10 -14.15
N ALA A 561 7.66 -4.29 -15.42
CA ALA A 561 7.97 -3.20 -16.35
C ALA A 561 6.75 -2.28 -16.57
N ALA A 562 5.57 -2.86 -16.84
CA ALA A 562 4.32 -2.11 -16.94
C ALA A 562 3.97 -1.34 -15.66
N GLU A 563 4.24 -1.90 -14.47
CA GLU A 563 4.07 -1.21 -13.20
C GLU A 563 5.04 -0.02 -13.04
N ALA A 564 6.28 -0.16 -13.53
CA ALA A 564 7.29 0.90 -13.51
C ALA A 564 6.92 2.05 -14.47
N VAL A 565 6.54 1.74 -15.72
CA VAL A 565 6.10 2.75 -16.69
C VAL A 565 4.86 3.50 -16.18
N ARG A 566 3.86 2.79 -15.62
CA ARG A 566 2.71 3.45 -14.96
C ARG A 566 3.17 4.39 -13.84
N SER A 567 4.12 3.96 -13.01
CA SER A 567 4.63 4.75 -11.88
C SER A 567 5.37 6.01 -12.35
N PHE A 568 6.19 5.87 -13.40
CA PHE A 568 6.86 6.97 -14.08
C PHE A 568 5.84 7.99 -14.59
N LEU A 569 4.84 7.54 -15.35
CA LEU A 569 3.81 8.42 -15.93
C LEU A 569 2.95 9.11 -14.87
N ILE A 570 2.60 8.44 -13.78
CA ILE A 570 1.84 9.05 -12.66
C ILE A 570 2.60 10.28 -12.12
N LEU A 571 3.90 10.15 -11.84
CA LEU A 571 4.70 11.27 -11.33
C LEU A 571 4.97 12.29 -12.43
N ARG A 572 5.36 11.85 -13.63
CA ARG A 572 5.71 12.71 -14.76
C ARG A 572 4.57 13.63 -15.17
N LEU A 573 3.35 13.08 -15.32
CA LEU A 573 2.15 13.87 -15.61
C LEU A 573 1.72 14.73 -14.42
N GLY A 574 1.86 14.23 -13.19
CA GLY A 574 1.63 15.04 -11.99
C GLY A 574 2.48 16.31 -11.97
N LEU A 575 3.77 16.20 -12.30
CA LEU A 575 4.71 17.32 -12.37
C LEU A 575 4.45 18.28 -13.54
N HIS A 576 3.83 17.83 -14.63
CA HIS A 576 3.55 18.70 -15.80
C HIS A 576 2.22 19.41 -15.68
N LEU A 577 1.22 18.72 -15.15
CA LEU A 577 -0.15 19.21 -15.17
C LEU A 577 -0.53 19.94 -13.87
N GLY A 578 0.16 19.64 -12.76
CA GLY A 578 -0.16 20.19 -11.46
C GLY A 578 -1.57 19.84 -10.97
N LEU A 579 -2.19 18.80 -11.53
CA LEU A 579 -3.58 18.46 -11.24
C LEU A 579 -3.76 17.93 -9.82
N ARG A 580 -4.95 18.18 -9.26
CA ARG A 580 -5.40 17.48 -8.05
C ARG A 580 -5.54 15.99 -8.34
N GLN A 581 -5.36 15.15 -7.32
CA GLN A 581 -5.42 13.69 -7.46
C GLN A 581 -6.70 13.22 -8.14
N LYS A 582 -7.86 13.84 -7.83
CA LYS A 582 -9.15 13.48 -8.44
C LYS A 582 -9.08 13.60 -9.96
N ASN A 583 -8.60 14.73 -10.45
CA ASN A 583 -8.54 15.04 -11.88
C ASN A 583 -7.56 14.12 -12.59
N LEU A 584 -6.41 13.82 -11.98
CA LEU A 584 -5.42 12.91 -12.55
C LEU A 584 -5.91 11.44 -12.54
N ARG A 585 -6.55 11.01 -11.45
CA ARG A 585 -7.10 9.67 -11.26
C ARG A 585 -8.25 9.38 -12.23
N GLN A 586 -9.13 10.35 -12.42
CA GLN A 586 -10.32 10.24 -13.27
C GLN A 586 -10.07 10.64 -14.71
N LEU A 587 -8.86 11.10 -15.05
CA LEU A 587 -8.48 11.44 -16.42
C LEU A 587 -8.71 10.23 -17.32
N ARG A 588 -9.54 10.38 -18.35
CA ARG A 588 -9.79 9.36 -19.35
C ARG A 588 -8.71 9.38 -20.41
N VAL A 589 -8.68 8.37 -21.27
CA VAL A 589 -7.80 8.36 -22.43
C VAL A 589 -8.56 8.01 -23.71
N CYS A 590 -8.30 8.78 -24.76
CA CYS A 590 -8.67 8.48 -26.14
C CYS A 590 -7.40 8.06 -26.89
N PRO A 591 -7.28 6.80 -27.33
CA PRO A 591 -6.14 6.37 -28.14
C PRO A 591 -6.01 7.20 -29.42
N ARG A 592 -4.78 7.29 -29.94
CA ARG A 592 -4.52 7.98 -31.20
C ARG A 592 -5.32 7.35 -32.34
N GLY A 593 -5.82 8.18 -33.26
CA GLY A 593 -6.66 7.75 -34.39
C GLY A 593 -8.13 7.49 -34.03
N HIS A 594 -8.53 7.65 -32.76
CA HIS A 594 -9.94 7.60 -32.35
C HIS A 594 -10.51 9.01 -32.21
N PHE A 595 -11.83 9.13 -32.38
CA PHE A 595 -12.53 10.40 -32.17
C PHE A 595 -12.60 10.73 -30.67
N PRO A 596 -12.06 11.88 -30.23
CA PRO A 596 -12.14 12.28 -28.84
C PRO A 596 -13.57 12.46 -28.35
N THR A 597 -13.76 12.32 -27.04
CA THR A 597 -15.04 12.58 -26.40
C THR A 597 -15.38 14.07 -26.53
N ALA A 598 -16.62 14.38 -26.93
CA ALA A 598 -17.09 15.77 -27.01
C ALA A 598 -17.01 16.47 -25.65
N GLU A 599 -16.60 17.75 -25.65
CA GLU A 599 -16.39 18.54 -24.43
C GLU A 599 -17.64 18.56 -23.53
N ARG A 600 -18.83 18.72 -24.10
CA ARG A 600 -20.12 18.66 -23.38
C ARG A 600 -20.33 17.34 -22.62
N ARG A 601 -19.93 16.21 -23.20
CA ARG A 601 -20.03 14.91 -22.53
C ARG A 601 -19.00 14.77 -21.41
N LEU A 602 -17.82 15.37 -21.56
CA LEU A 602 -16.82 15.47 -20.50
C LEU A 602 -17.31 16.37 -19.35
N GLU A 603 -18.04 17.45 -19.65
CA GLU A 603 -18.72 18.30 -18.66
C GLU A 603 -19.75 17.51 -17.86
N ASP A 604 -20.61 16.74 -18.54
CA ASP A 604 -21.62 15.89 -17.90
C ASP A 604 -20.98 14.86 -16.96
N MET A 605 -19.86 14.26 -17.38
CA MET A 605 -19.09 13.29 -16.59
C MET A 605 -18.18 13.95 -15.53
N LYS A 606 -18.00 15.27 -15.58
CA LYS A 606 -17.08 16.04 -14.73
C LYS A 606 -15.66 15.44 -14.66
N CYS A 607 -15.14 15.02 -15.80
CA CYS A 607 -13.79 14.46 -15.93
C CYS A 607 -13.10 14.97 -17.20
N GLY A 608 -11.78 14.80 -17.28
CA GLY A 608 -11.02 15.16 -18.48
C GLY A 608 -10.62 13.97 -19.33
N GLU A 609 -9.92 14.25 -20.43
CA GLU A 609 -9.42 13.26 -21.37
C GLU A 609 -8.01 13.62 -21.85
N LEU A 610 -7.12 12.63 -21.86
CA LEU A 610 -5.87 12.64 -22.63
C LEU A 610 -6.20 12.18 -24.05
N ARG A 611 -5.87 12.99 -25.06
CA ARG A 611 -6.21 12.75 -26.46
C ARG A 611 -5.12 13.27 -27.40
N TRP A 612 -5.05 12.74 -28.61
CA TRP A 612 -4.12 13.25 -29.61
C TRP A 612 -4.71 14.49 -30.30
N SER A 613 -3.93 15.57 -30.40
CA SER A 613 -4.25 16.76 -31.19
C SER A 613 -3.52 16.70 -32.53
N ASP A 614 -4.25 16.52 -33.63
CA ASP A 614 -3.66 16.53 -34.97
C ASP A 614 -3.14 17.92 -35.36
N ARG A 615 -3.81 18.98 -34.87
CA ARG A 615 -3.42 20.37 -35.10
C ARG A 615 -2.05 20.69 -34.50
N GLU A 616 -1.87 20.35 -33.22
CA GLU A 616 -0.65 20.66 -32.47
C GLU A 616 0.37 19.52 -32.53
N ARG A 617 0.03 18.41 -33.20
CA ARG A 617 0.83 17.18 -33.35
C ARG A 617 1.35 16.64 -32.01
N GLY A 618 0.48 16.62 -31.00
CA GLY A 618 0.87 16.23 -29.66
C GLY A 618 -0.27 15.73 -28.78
N TRP A 619 0.09 15.08 -27.68
CA TRP A 619 -0.84 14.64 -26.65
C TRP A 619 -1.41 15.83 -25.87
N GLU A 620 -2.70 16.08 -26.02
CA GLU A 620 -3.47 17.12 -25.33
C GLU A 620 -4.17 16.56 -24.09
N VAL A 621 -4.06 17.25 -22.97
CA VAL A 621 -4.93 17.07 -21.81
C VAL A 621 -6.00 18.15 -21.85
N LEU A 622 -7.26 17.73 -22.05
CA LEU A 622 -8.43 18.61 -21.95
C LEU A 622 -9.23 18.24 -20.70
N ILE A 623 -9.52 19.23 -19.85
CA ILE A 623 -10.36 19.06 -18.67
C ILE A 623 -11.34 20.24 -18.61
N PRO A 624 -12.66 19.99 -18.69
CA PRO A 624 -13.65 21.05 -18.55
C PRO A 624 -13.55 21.74 -17.18
N SER A 625 -13.81 23.05 -17.14
CA SER A 625 -13.71 23.85 -15.91
C SER A 625 -14.56 23.25 -14.79
N VAL A 626 -15.77 22.76 -15.10
CA VAL A 626 -16.71 22.14 -14.14
C VAL A 626 -16.19 20.88 -13.45
N ALA A 627 -15.17 20.23 -14.00
CA ALA A 627 -14.50 19.10 -13.35
C ALA A 627 -13.57 19.57 -12.21
N PHE A 628 -13.10 20.81 -12.27
CA PHE A 628 -12.32 21.40 -11.20
C PHE A 628 -13.20 21.90 -10.07
N LYS A 629 -12.71 21.70 -8.85
CA LYS A 629 -13.34 22.24 -7.66
C LYS A 629 -13.45 23.78 -7.66
N ASN A 630 -12.45 24.45 -8.22
CA ASN A 630 -12.39 25.90 -8.29
C ASN A 630 -12.93 26.40 -9.64
N SER A 631 -13.91 25.71 -10.25
CA SER A 631 -14.45 26.04 -11.57
C SER A 631 -14.94 27.49 -11.70
N GLY A 632 -15.42 28.08 -10.61
CA GLY A 632 -15.87 29.47 -10.53
C GLY A 632 -14.78 30.49 -10.22
N SER A 633 -13.50 30.09 -10.09
CA SER A 633 -12.42 31.04 -9.86
C SER A 633 -12.09 31.83 -11.13
N SER A 634 -11.44 32.98 -10.95
CA SER A 634 -10.95 33.83 -12.03
C SER A 634 -10.00 33.10 -13.00
N PHE A 635 -9.32 32.05 -12.54
CA PHE A 635 -8.40 31.25 -13.37
C PHE A 635 -9.09 30.65 -14.60
N PHE A 636 -10.26 30.05 -14.42
CA PHE A 636 -10.93 29.35 -15.52
C PHE A 636 -11.71 30.30 -16.42
N GLY A 637 -12.37 31.32 -15.86
CA GLY A 637 -13.23 32.21 -16.64
C GLY A 637 -14.24 31.43 -17.51
N GLN A 638 -14.74 30.30 -17.00
CA GLN A 638 -15.58 29.30 -17.68
C GLN A 638 -14.93 28.53 -18.86
N LYS A 639 -13.65 28.71 -19.15
CA LYS A 639 -12.93 27.95 -20.19
C LYS A 639 -12.34 26.65 -19.66
N PRO A 640 -12.25 25.59 -20.49
CA PRO A 640 -11.58 24.34 -20.10
C PRO A 640 -10.08 24.56 -19.89
N PHE A 641 -9.49 23.73 -19.04
CA PHE A 641 -8.04 23.54 -19.02
C PHE A 641 -7.62 22.76 -20.28
N ARG A 642 -6.64 23.29 -21.01
CA ARG A 642 -6.03 22.64 -22.17
C ARG A 642 -4.52 22.77 -22.08
N LEU A 643 -3.81 21.66 -22.21
CA LEU A 643 -2.35 21.66 -22.25
C LEU A 643 -1.85 20.58 -23.23
N ILE A 644 -1.01 20.98 -24.18
CA ILE A 644 -0.23 20.04 -24.99
C ILE A 644 0.98 19.60 -24.16
N LEU A 645 1.11 18.30 -23.94
CA LEU A 645 2.25 17.73 -23.25
C LEU A 645 3.50 17.84 -24.13
N PRO A 646 4.61 18.41 -23.61
CA PRO A 646 5.84 18.49 -24.38
C PRO A 646 6.51 17.11 -24.44
N ASP A 647 6.98 16.71 -25.62
CA ASP A 647 7.75 15.48 -25.79
C ASP A 647 9.21 15.67 -25.37
N LEU A 648 9.40 15.84 -24.06
CA LEU A 648 10.71 15.95 -23.43
C LEU A 648 11.00 14.68 -22.65
N LEU A 649 12.22 14.16 -22.83
CA LEU A 649 12.72 12.94 -22.16
C LEU A 649 11.84 11.73 -22.48
N ASP A 650 11.57 11.53 -23.78
CA ASP A 650 10.85 10.38 -24.33
C ASP A 650 9.44 10.19 -23.74
N LEU A 651 8.77 11.29 -23.36
CA LEU A 651 7.44 11.23 -22.77
C LEU A 651 6.46 10.50 -23.70
N TYR A 652 6.50 10.79 -25.00
CA TYR A 652 5.58 10.17 -25.95
C TYR A 652 5.89 8.69 -26.14
N HIS A 653 7.17 8.31 -26.17
CA HIS A 653 7.56 6.90 -26.18
C HIS A 653 6.96 6.12 -25.00
N TYR A 654 7.06 6.65 -23.77
CA TYR A 654 6.50 5.97 -22.59
C TYR A 654 4.97 6.01 -22.54
N LEU A 655 4.34 7.10 -23.02
CA LEU A 655 2.87 7.18 -23.13
C LEU A 655 2.34 6.16 -24.12
N ASP A 656 2.88 6.12 -25.33
CA ASP A 656 2.46 5.21 -26.39
C ASP A 656 2.70 3.75 -25.97
N ALA A 657 3.89 3.46 -25.41
CA ALA A 657 4.19 2.17 -24.79
C ALA A 657 3.17 1.77 -23.71
N TYR A 658 2.80 2.73 -22.87
CA TYR A 658 1.84 2.47 -21.81
C TYR A 658 0.48 2.10 -22.37
N LEU A 659 -0.04 2.89 -23.31
CA LEU A 659 -1.36 2.72 -23.89
C LEU A 659 -1.46 1.46 -24.76
N ASP A 660 -0.44 1.18 -25.57
CA ASP A 660 -0.48 0.11 -26.57
C ASP A 660 -0.32 -1.28 -25.93
N ARG A 661 0.63 -1.43 -25.00
CA ARG A 661 1.03 -2.76 -24.49
C ARG A 661 0.96 -2.90 -22.98
N HIS A 662 1.50 -1.96 -22.20
CA HIS A 662 1.60 -2.16 -20.76
C HIS A 662 0.23 -2.16 -20.07
N ARG A 663 -0.69 -1.32 -20.54
CA ARG A 663 -2.04 -1.23 -19.97
C ARG A 663 -2.80 -2.56 -20.13
N GLY A 664 -2.66 -3.23 -21.28
CA GLY A 664 -3.19 -4.58 -21.49
C GLY A 664 -2.61 -5.61 -20.50
N VAL A 665 -1.30 -5.56 -20.25
CA VAL A 665 -0.62 -6.43 -19.26
C VAL A 665 -1.16 -6.21 -17.84
N LEU A 666 -1.44 -4.97 -17.46
CA LEU A 666 -1.97 -4.65 -16.12
C LEU A 666 -3.44 -5.07 -15.95
N LEU A 667 -4.24 -4.99 -17.01
CA LEU A 667 -5.65 -5.39 -17.03
C LEU A 667 -5.82 -6.91 -17.03
N ALA A 668 -4.86 -7.67 -17.58
CA ALA A 668 -4.89 -9.14 -17.64
C ALA A 668 -6.23 -9.69 -18.19
N GLY A 669 -6.78 -9.05 -19.23
CA GLY A 669 -8.03 -9.45 -19.89
C GLY A 669 -9.32 -9.02 -19.17
N THR A 670 -9.24 -8.25 -18.09
CA THR A 670 -10.44 -7.68 -17.44
C THR A 670 -10.99 -6.47 -18.18
N LYS A 671 -12.25 -6.11 -17.86
CA LYS A 671 -12.91 -4.95 -18.45
C LYS A 671 -12.15 -3.66 -18.14
N ASP A 672 -11.91 -2.90 -19.20
CA ASP A 672 -11.25 -1.61 -19.15
C ASP A 672 -12.18 -0.51 -18.56
N PRO A 673 -11.77 0.22 -17.51
CA PRO A 673 -12.54 1.35 -16.96
C PRO A 673 -12.51 2.61 -17.83
N GLY A 674 -11.60 2.71 -18.81
CA GLY A 674 -11.40 3.88 -19.68
C GLY A 674 -10.63 5.04 -19.05
N THR A 675 -10.24 4.93 -17.77
CA THR A 675 -9.31 5.88 -17.13
C THR A 675 -7.89 5.66 -17.62
N LEU A 676 -7.10 6.72 -17.76
CA LEU A 676 -5.71 6.65 -18.19
C LEU A 676 -4.94 5.63 -17.35
N PHE A 677 -4.93 5.82 -16.03
CA PHE A 677 -4.24 4.91 -15.11
C PHE A 677 -5.14 3.77 -14.62
N VAL A 678 -4.58 2.56 -14.60
CA VAL A 678 -5.27 1.34 -14.12
C VAL A 678 -4.45 0.60 -13.05
N LYS A 679 -5.16 -0.01 -12.10
CA LYS A 679 -4.59 -0.92 -11.10
C LYS A 679 -4.04 -2.16 -11.79
N THR A 680 -3.02 -2.76 -11.19
CA THR A 680 -2.61 -4.10 -11.61
C THR A 680 -3.61 -5.11 -11.06
N VAL A 681 -4.35 -5.78 -11.94
CA VAL A 681 -5.36 -6.76 -11.55
C VAL A 681 -4.72 -7.94 -10.83
N LYS A 682 -5.42 -8.45 -9.81
CA LYS A 682 -5.00 -9.59 -8.99
C LYS A 682 -6.06 -10.68 -9.06
N THR A 683 -5.69 -11.92 -8.79
CA THR A 683 -6.63 -13.05 -8.70
C THR A 683 -7.77 -12.80 -7.72
N THR A 684 -7.55 -11.97 -6.69
CA THR A 684 -8.52 -11.66 -5.63
C THR A 684 -9.33 -10.39 -5.88
N SER A 685 -9.05 -9.62 -6.94
CA SER A 685 -9.73 -8.35 -7.23
C SER A 685 -9.63 -8.02 -8.72
N THR A 686 -10.79 -7.98 -9.38
CA THR A 686 -10.95 -7.73 -10.83
C THR A 686 -11.24 -6.27 -11.17
N ASP A 687 -11.48 -5.42 -10.17
CA ASP A 687 -11.65 -3.99 -10.38
C ASP A 687 -10.30 -3.34 -10.70
N ALA A 688 -10.18 -2.81 -11.91
CA ALA A 688 -8.98 -2.14 -12.40
C ALA A 688 -8.98 -0.61 -12.17
N ALA A 689 -10.10 -0.01 -11.75
CA ALA A 689 -10.21 1.43 -11.58
C ALA A 689 -9.56 1.90 -10.26
N TYR A 690 -8.85 3.02 -10.29
CA TYR A 690 -8.37 3.64 -9.05
C TYR A 690 -9.50 4.43 -8.37
N ASP A 691 -9.71 4.17 -7.08
CA ASP A 691 -10.44 5.07 -6.18
C ASP A 691 -9.46 6.05 -5.48
N SER A 692 -9.98 6.92 -4.61
CA SER A 692 -9.15 7.91 -3.91
C SER A 692 -8.01 7.25 -3.11
N THR A 693 -8.33 6.18 -2.38
CA THR A 693 -7.39 5.49 -1.51
C THR A 693 -6.31 4.75 -2.26
N THR A 694 -6.74 3.95 -3.23
CA THR A 694 -5.86 3.08 -3.99
C THR A 694 -4.94 3.90 -4.88
N PHE A 695 -5.38 5.08 -5.34
CA PHE A 695 -4.51 6.02 -6.04
C PHE A 695 -3.48 6.65 -5.11
N TYR A 696 -3.90 7.08 -3.90
CA TYR A 696 -2.99 7.59 -2.87
C TYR A 696 -1.94 6.54 -2.48
N GLU A 697 -2.37 5.31 -2.19
CA GLU A 697 -1.48 4.19 -1.85
C GLU A 697 -0.55 3.81 -3.00
N ALA A 698 -1.03 3.88 -4.25
CA ALA A 698 -0.17 3.68 -5.42
C ALA A 698 0.92 4.76 -5.48
N TRP A 699 0.55 6.04 -5.34
CA TRP A 699 1.50 7.15 -5.28
C TRP A 699 2.53 6.96 -4.17
N ARG A 700 2.06 6.72 -2.94
CA ARG A 700 2.91 6.48 -1.79
C ARG A 700 3.85 5.30 -2.01
N THR A 701 3.37 4.22 -2.63
CA THR A 701 4.20 3.07 -2.99
C THR A 701 5.30 3.44 -3.99
N VAL A 702 5.04 4.33 -4.96
CA VAL A 702 6.07 4.84 -5.87
C VAL A 702 7.15 5.59 -5.08
N ILE A 703 6.73 6.50 -4.19
CA ILE A 703 7.67 7.26 -3.35
C ILE A 703 8.49 6.35 -2.44
N GLN A 704 7.87 5.35 -1.83
CA GLN A 704 8.57 4.39 -0.99
C GLN A 704 9.63 3.60 -1.76
N ARG A 705 9.33 3.17 -2.99
CA ARG A 705 10.22 2.35 -3.82
C ARG A 705 11.35 3.14 -4.46
N TYR A 706 11.06 4.33 -4.96
CA TYR A 706 11.99 5.07 -5.83
C TYR A 706 12.35 6.46 -5.30
N GLY A 707 11.49 7.05 -4.46
CA GLY A 707 11.72 8.40 -3.95
C GLY A 707 12.72 8.43 -2.80
N ILE A 708 12.49 7.61 -1.77
CA ILE A 708 13.24 7.67 -0.52
C ILE A 708 14.59 6.96 -0.68
N TYR A 709 15.69 7.70 -0.51
CA TYR A 709 17.03 7.11 -0.52
C TYR A 709 17.23 6.19 0.70
N ASN A 710 17.58 4.94 0.42
CA ASN A 710 17.86 3.91 1.41
C ASN A 710 19.38 3.67 1.51
N PRO A 711 20.04 4.06 2.62
CA PRO A 711 21.48 3.97 2.76
C PRO A 711 22.01 2.53 2.82
N TYR A 712 21.18 1.56 3.21
CA TYR A 712 21.58 0.16 3.28
C TYR A 712 21.60 -0.52 1.91
N THR A 713 20.88 0.03 0.93
CA THR A 713 20.76 -0.56 -0.42
C THR A 713 21.37 0.30 -1.52
N GLY A 714 21.64 1.58 -1.26
CA GLY A 714 22.05 2.57 -2.26
C GLY A 714 20.97 2.87 -3.31
N ARG A 715 19.70 2.59 -3.00
CA ARG A 715 18.54 2.76 -3.91
C ARG A 715 17.68 3.92 -3.46
N GLY A 716 16.92 4.50 -4.39
CA GLY A 716 16.04 5.64 -4.14
C GLY A 716 16.73 6.97 -4.43
N ALA A 717 15.95 8.00 -4.75
CA ALA A 717 16.47 9.22 -5.36
C ALA A 717 16.94 10.29 -4.36
N ILE A 718 16.21 10.51 -3.25
CA ILE A 718 16.35 11.72 -2.43
C ILE A 718 16.60 11.35 -0.96
N LYS A 719 17.69 11.87 -0.39
CA LYS A 719 18.04 11.71 1.03
C LYS A 719 17.11 12.54 1.91
N GLY A 720 16.64 11.94 3.01
CA GLY A 720 15.75 12.62 3.97
C GLY A 720 14.30 12.76 3.53
N LEU A 721 13.94 12.33 2.31
CA LEU A 721 12.55 12.31 1.84
C LEU A 721 11.71 11.34 2.69
N LEU A 722 10.48 11.73 3.01
CA LEU A 722 9.53 10.86 3.68
C LEU A 722 8.34 10.49 2.77
N PRO A 723 7.62 9.41 3.09
CA PRO A 723 6.41 9.02 2.38
C PRO A 723 5.34 10.11 2.42
N HIS A 724 4.81 10.42 1.23
CA HIS A 724 3.86 11.50 0.99
C HIS A 724 2.92 11.16 -0.18
N GLY A 725 1.89 11.99 -0.39
CA GLY A 725 0.82 11.74 -1.34
C GLY A 725 0.87 12.65 -2.58
N PRO A 726 -0.10 12.50 -3.51
CA PRO A 726 -0.15 13.27 -4.75
C PRO A 726 -0.28 14.79 -4.57
N HIS A 727 -0.86 15.26 -3.46
CA HIS A 727 -1.03 16.70 -3.21
C HIS A 727 0.33 17.42 -3.13
N ASN A 728 1.34 16.76 -2.55
CA ASN A 728 2.64 17.37 -2.32
C ASN A 728 3.41 17.68 -3.62
N VAL A 729 3.03 17.10 -4.76
CA VAL A 729 3.58 17.56 -6.05
C VAL A 729 3.07 18.94 -6.44
N ARG A 730 1.84 19.30 -6.08
CA ARG A 730 1.33 20.66 -6.29
C ARG A 730 2.09 21.65 -5.43
N ASP A 731 2.40 21.27 -4.18
CA ASP A 731 3.22 22.08 -3.27
C ASP A 731 4.60 22.35 -3.86
N ILE A 732 5.23 21.31 -4.42
CA ILE A 732 6.54 21.40 -5.07
C ILE A 732 6.48 22.30 -6.30
N LEU A 733 5.44 22.19 -7.14
CA LEU A 733 5.27 23.02 -8.33
C LEU A 733 5.05 24.49 -7.96
N ALA A 734 4.11 24.77 -7.06
CA ALA A 734 3.83 26.12 -6.60
C ALA A 734 5.09 26.75 -5.98
N THR A 735 5.79 26.02 -5.12
CA THR A 735 7.03 26.48 -4.47
C THR A 735 8.15 26.68 -5.49
N HIS A 736 8.31 25.78 -6.46
CA HIS A 736 9.34 25.91 -7.49
C HIS A 736 9.11 27.16 -8.34
N ILE A 737 7.90 27.35 -8.87
CA ILE A 737 7.58 28.54 -9.66
C ILE A 737 7.71 29.81 -8.80
N LEU A 738 7.28 29.78 -7.54
CA LEU A 738 7.41 30.91 -6.62
C LEU A 738 8.88 31.26 -6.35
N LYS A 739 9.74 30.27 -6.15
CA LYS A 739 11.19 30.48 -5.98
C LYS A 739 11.88 31.03 -7.23
N GLN A 740 11.47 30.57 -8.41
CA GLN A 740 12.08 30.98 -9.67
C GLN A 740 11.61 32.36 -10.14
N THR A 741 10.36 32.72 -9.86
CA THR A 741 9.70 33.90 -10.46
C THR A 741 9.36 34.99 -9.44
N GLY A 742 9.25 34.64 -8.16
CA GLY A 742 8.71 35.52 -7.11
C GLY A 742 7.21 35.85 -7.26
N SER A 743 6.51 35.28 -8.25
CA SER A 743 5.14 35.63 -8.60
C SER A 743 4.13 34.61 -8.06
N TYR A 744 3.26 35.07 -7.16
CA TYR A 744 2.11 34.29 -6.70
C TYR A 744 1.13 33.96 -7.82
N GLU A 745 1.02 34.84 -8.83
CA GLU A 745 0.13 34.65 -9.96
C GLU A 745 0.59 33.47 -10.83
N GLN A 746 1.87 33.48 -11.25
CA GLN A 746 2.43 32.39 -12.06
C GLN A 746 2.42 31.06 -11.29
N ALA A 747 2.72 31.09 -9.99
CA ALA A 747 2.62 29.91 -9.15
C ALA A 747 1.18 29.39 -9.04
N SER A 748 0.18 30.27 -9.02
CA SER A 748 -1.24 29.88 -8.97
C SER A 748 -1.70 29.20 -10.27
N TYR A 749 -1.18 29.64 -11.43
CA TYR A 749 -1.44 29.00 -12.72
C TYR A 749 -0.91 27.58 -12.81
N ALA A 750 0.27 27.32 -12.25
CA ALA A 750 0.88 25.99 -12.23
C ALA A 750 0.03 24.95 -11.47
N ILE A 751 -0.83 25.39 -10.56
CA ILE A 751 -1.69 24.52 -9.75
C ILE A 751 -3.19 24.80 -9.94
N GLN A 752 -3.59 25.63 -10.90
CA GLN A 752 -5.00 25.97 -11.15
C GLN A 752 -5.73 26.46 -9.88
N ASP A 753 -5.08 27.37 -9.14
CA ASP A 753 -5.62 28.00 -7.93
C ASP A 753 -5.58 29.53 -8.04
N THR A 754 -5.94 30.24 -6.97
CA THR A 754 -5.89 31.72 -6.93
C THR A 754 -4.60 32.23 -6.26
N PRO A 755 -4.08 33.42 -6.63
CA PRO A 755 -2.88 33.99 -6.02
C PRO A 755 -2.94 34.12 -4.49
N ASP A 756 -4.11 34.50 -3.94
CA ASP A 756 -4.29 34.66 -2.48
C ASP A 756 -4.06 33.35 -1.71
N VAL A 757 -4.55 32.25 -2.26
CA VAL A 757 -4.35 30.90 -1.70
C VAL A 757 -2.87 30.53 -1.74
N VAL A 758 -2.18 30.84 -2.84
CA VAL A 758 -0.74 30.58 -2.94
C VAL A 758 0.06 31.41 -1.93
N GLN A 759 -0.30 32.68 -1.75
CA GLN A 759 0.35 33.56 -0.79
C GLN A 759 0.19 33.04 0.65
N GLN A 760 -1.02 32.63 1.02
CA GLN A 760 -1.32 32.09 2.35
C GLN A 760 -0.52 30.81 2.65
N HIS A 761 -0.41 29.89 1.69
CA HIS A 761 0.19 28.57 1.93
C HIS A 761 1.68 28.46 1.62
N TYR A 762 2.18 29.20 0.62
CA TYR A 762 3.56 29.07 0.13
C TYR A 762 4.40 30.33 0.33
N GLY A 763 3.82 31.43 0.84
CA GLY A 763 4.53 32.71 1.03
C GLY A 763 5.82 32.60 1.84
N ARG A 764 5.92 31.61 2.75
CA ARG A 764 7.13 31.35 3.54
C ARG A 764 8.33 30.86 2.73
N PHE A 765 8.13 30.35 1.52
CA PHE A 765 9.18 29.86 0.63
C PHE A 765 9.63 30.90 -0.41
N LEU A 766 9.08 32.11 -0.33
CA LEU A 766 9.47 33.20 -1.19
C LEU A 766 10.95 33.56 -0.95
N PRO A 767 11.76 33.76 -2.00
CA PRO A 767 13.16 34.15 -1.84
C PRO A 767 13.28 35.44 -1.01
N GLN A 768 14.19 35.46 -0.04
CA GLN A 768 14.41 36.61 0.84
C GLN A 768 14.91 37.83 0.07
N ASP A 769 15.64 37.62 -1.03
CA ASP A 769 16.17 38.68 -1.88
C ASP A 769 15.35 38.85 -3.17
N LYS A 770 14.20 39.53 -3.04
CA LYS A 770 13.37 39.90 -4.20
C LYS A 770 14.09 40.85 -5.16
N ALA A 771 15.03 41.64 -4.65
CA ALA A 771 15.77 42.60 -5.45
C ALA A 771 16.73 41.89 -6.42
N ALA A 772 17.36 40.79 -6.01
CA ALA A 772 18.18 39.97 -6.89
C ALA A 772 17.39 39.30 -8.03
N LEU A 773 16.13 38.88 -7.78
CA LEU A 773 15.23 38.36 -8.83
C LEU A 773 14.86 39.44 -9.85
N ALA A 774 14.51 40.63 -9.38
CA ALA A 774 14.24 41.78 -10.25
C ALA A 774 15.49 42.16 -11.05
N ALA A 775 16.67 42.16 -10.41
CA ALA A 775 17.93 42.44 -11.07
C ALA A 775 18.26 41.43 -12.18
N LYS A 776 17.96 40.13 -12.02
CA LYS A 776 18.14 39.14 -13.10
C LYS A 776 17.29 39.47 -14.34
N ILE A 777 16.02 39.86 -14.15
CA ILE A 777 15.14 40.24 -15.26
C ILE A 777 15.66 41.52 -15.93
N LEU A 778 16.08 42.51 -15.14
CA LEU A 778 16.68 43.73 -15.68
C LEU A 778 17.97 43.43 -16.46
N ASN A 779 18.83 42.55 -15.94
CA ASN A 779 20.09 42.14 -16.58
C ASN A 779 19.88 41.44 -17.91
N GLN A 780 18.80 40.67 -18.11
CA GLN A 780 18.48 40.08 -19.43
C GLN A 780 18.30 41.14 -20.52
N VAL A 781 17.80 42.33 -20.16
CA VAL A 781 17.69 43.46 -21.10
C VAL A 781 19.06 44.03 -21.45
N TRP A 782 19.97 44.08 -20.47
CA TRP A 782 21.35 44.53 -20.67
C TRP A 782 22.23 43.50 -21.38
N GLU A 783 21.93 42.21 -21.26
CA GLU A 783 22.65 41.11 -21.95
C GLU A 783 22.15 40.90 -23.39
N ALA A 784 20.91 41.29 -23.70
CA ALA A 784 20.34 41.23 -25.04
C ALA A 784 20.60 42.49 -25.89
N ALA A 785 21.19 43.53 -25.28
CA ALA A 785 21.66 44.75 -25.94
C ALA A 785 23.16 44.62 -26.27
#